data_AF-A0A5C5ZYX3-F1
#
_entry.id   AF-A0A5C5ZYX3-F1
#
_cell.length_a   1.000
_cell.length_b   1.000
_cell.length_c   1.000
_cell.angle_alpha   90.00
_cell.angle_beta   90.00
_cell.angle_gamma   90.00
#
_symmetry.space_group_name_H-M   'P 1'
#
loop_
_entity.id
_entity.type
_entity.pdbx_description
1 polymer ?
#
loop_
_entity_poly.entity_id
_entity_poly.type
_entity_poly.pdbx_seq_one_letter_code
_entity_poly.pdbx_strand_id
1 'polypeptide(L)'
;MASAHSLSGQTINCGACEAPNLSDAQFCQGCGHALHEQCPGCSKPTLLGQAFCGTCGHDLKKTVETNREKYETWMGEAIAVAKQHDFDRAQSLLKRVSTVTDYRYADLAKKAKIAAEKVQQLASREVSQASEVIQRAKEANARKDHVTVIELLSKVPTNLLDLESKSILEKATTLRDQLGSYERDAQAAIAKKDWALAGPLLDQLLQLEPDQQDYQRLARAVTKKLLSRCKKYLDAHRYDDAVSVLDSVPSIGQDDAFEKMRLSVDNLRWMAHQFEVEPYATPVLGRLAVRWTKDAPDDPSAKRWVQRLATDLKQKKREPKNPFPTLLPVVDSWCGGPLGYLGVPTCVSGLDAPEMKAAAGRMNVALGLALQGLGQGRIKEQFAPKKGFLSSLRKKPKKCWGIDIGASGVRAVCLAVGETGITFTDCFIDEFDAPLCRRGSEAQHSEVIGQCITKMLESKDLADAAIWVNLPSRQLVSRFVRLPPLADKMVGPHLDNEIEARIPIPLDELIAVKWVAELEKESQHGRPATIVAARKHAVEQRIELLKGLGLDVSGMQGDAMALVNFAVCEFPELLNPTKDEKEKPKKKSKSDESEPESESIAEMETTTASTKTPTIAFIDCGAEKTSVVLVSAETQWSWSIENGSEDLTSLLAKSNKVTHDDAEKLKRNPAAIQSPASQYAAVENRLAETRSRLELVFNDAQNQNDRFEIVQTWCLGGGALTHQFLRRVLLSN
;
A
#
# COMPACT_ATOMS: atom_id res chain seq x y z
N MET A 1 -79.50 59.26 60.28
CA MET A 1 -80.06 58.38 59.23
C MET A 1 -78.94 57.53 58.66
N ALA A 2 -79.26 56.28 58.32
CA ALA A 2 -78.43 55.20 57.73
C ALA A 2 -77.62 54.30 58.70
N SER A 3 -78.38 53.34 59.23
CA SER A 3 -78.14 51.92 59.58
C SER A 3 -76.75 51.27 59.60
N ALA A 4 -76.61 50.45 60.64
CA ALA A 4 -75.64 49.40 60.90
C ALA A 4 -75.45 48.37 59.78
N HIS A 5 -74.20 47.90 59.62
CA HIS A 5 -73.89 46.51 59.34
C HIS A 5 -72.76 46.02 60.26
N SER A 6 -73.14 45.08 61.12
CA SER A 6 -72.27 44.20 61.89
C SER A 6 -71.50 43.31 60.92
N LEU A 7 -70.18 43.44 60.90
CA LEU A 7 -69.28 42.38 60.45
C LEU A 7 -68.72 41.73 61.71
N SER A 8 -69.42 40.70 62.22
CA SER A 8 -68.80 39.70 63.07
C SER A 8 -67.73 39.00 62.25
N GLY A 9 -66.51 39.57 62.21
CA GLY A 9 -65.37 38.94 61.57
C GLY A 9 -65.18 37.57 62.19
N GLN A 10 -65.41 36.51 61.40
CA GLN A 10 -65.15 35.15 61.86
C GLN A 10 -63.68 35.07 62.27
N THR A 11 -63.41 34.57 63.47
CA THR A 11 -62.05 34.39 63.96
C THR A 11 -61.59 32.96 63.68
N ILE A 12 -60.33 32.82 63.25
CA ILE A 12 -59.64 31.55 63.07
C ILE A 12 -58.47 31.47 64.05
N ASN A 13 -58.21 30.29 64.61
CA ASN A 13 -57.05 30.09 65.47
C ASN A 13 -55.84 29.68 64.63
N CYS A 14 -54.68 30.24 64.95
CA CYS A 14 -53.44 29.80 64.31
C CYS A 14 -53.11 28.36 64.71
N GLY A 15 -52.87 27.48 63.73
CA GLY A 15 -52.47 26.09 64.02
C GLY A 15 -51.12 25.99 64.76
N ALA A 16 -50.26 27.01 64.67
CA ALA A 16 -48.92 26.97 65.27
C ALA A 16 -48.86 27.48 66.72
N CYS A 17 -49.63 28.52 67.08
CA CYS A 17 -49.58 29.14 68.41
C CYS A 17 -50.95 29.39 69.06
N GLU A 18 -52.03 28.91 68.44
CA GLU A 18 -53.43 29.03 68.87
C GLU A 18 -53.98 30.46 69.00
N ALA A 19 -53.19 31.49 68.71
CA ALA A 19 -53.64 32.87 68.75
C ALA A 19 -54.84 33.10 67.80
N PRO A 20 -55.88 33.84 68.23
CA PRO A 20 -57.01 34.18 67.37
C PRO A 20 -56.61 35.21 66.33
N ASN A 21 -57.06 35.02 65.09
CA ASN A 21 -56.80 35.88 63.94
C ASN A 21 -58.10 36.12 63.16
N LEU A 22 -58.17 37.22 62.42
CA LEU A 22 -59.28 37.44 61.48
C LEU A 22 -59.23 36.40 60.36
N SER A 23 -60.39 35.94 59.88
CA SER A 23 -60.48 34.88 58.86
C SER A 23 -59.85 35.22 57.51
N ASP A 24 -59.67 36.51 57.19
CA ASP A 24 -59.01 37.00 55.98
C ASP A 24 -57.49 37.18 56.14
N ALA A 25 -56.96 37.04 57.36
CA ALA A 25 -55.53 37.19 57.63
C ALA A 25 -54.71 36.08 56.93
N GLN A 26 -53.70 36.49 56.18
CA GLN A 26 -52.78 35.54 55.50
C GLN A 26 -51.75 34.95 56.46
N PHE A 27 -51.35 35.73 57.46
CA PHE A 27 -50.36 35.37 58.47
C PHE A 27 -50.90 35.63 59.88
N CYS A 28 -50.45 34.83 60.84
CA CYS A 28 -50.77 34.99 62.24
C CYS A 28 -50.16 36.27 62.81
N GLN A 29 -50.96 37.11 63.45
CA GLN A 29 -50.50 38.33 64.13
C GLN A 29 -49.69 38.05 65.40
N GLY A 30 -49.78 36.83 65.97
CA GLY A 30 -49.02 36.43 67.16
C GLY A 30 -47.64 35.86 66.85
N CYS A 31 -47.53 34.93 65.88
CA CYS A 31 -46.27 34.23 65.58
C CYS A 31 -45.78 34.40 64.13
N GLY A 32 -46.52 35.12 63.28
CA GLY A 32 -46.15 35.35 61.87
C GLY A 32 -46.35 34.15 60.95
N HIS A 33 -46.86 33.00 61.44
CA HIS A 33 -47.03 31.80 60.63
C HIS A 33 -48.17 31.93 59.61
N ALA A 34 -48.01 31.35 58.42
CA ALA A 34 -49.08 31.35 57.41
C ALA A 34 -50.32 30.63 57.96
N LEU A 35 -51.50 31.24 57.77
CA LEU A 35 -52.77 30.67 58.23
C LEU A 35 -53.46 29.83 57.16
N HIS A 36 -53.06 30.02 55.90
CA HIS A 36 -53.68 29.41 54.72
C HIS A 36 -52.64 28.69 53.86
N GLU A 37 -53.04 27.58 53.23
CA GLU A 37 -52.35 26.90 52.13
C GLU A 37 -53.26 26.76 50.92
N GLN A 38 -52.70 26.45 49.76
CA GLN A 38 -53.51 26.13 48.58
C GLN A 38 -53.87 24.64 48.59
N CYS A 39 -55.16 24.33 48.38
CA CYS A 39 -55.61 22.96 48.24
C CYS A 39 -54.98 22.29 47.00
N PRO A 40 -54.30 21.13 47.11
CA PRO A 40 -53.69 20.47 45.96
C PRO A 40 -54.67 20.08 44.85
N GLY A 41 -55.92 19.76 45.20
CA GLY A 41 -56.95 19.37 44.23
C GLY A 41 -57.61 20.51 43.45
N CYS A 42 -57.70 21.73 44.01
CA CYS A 42 -58.43 22.84 43.37
C CYS A 42 -57.75 24.22 43.47
N SER A 43 -56.58 24.30 44.08
CA SER A 43 -55.77 25.51 44.33
C SER A 43 -56.44 26.63 45.14
N LYS A 44 -57.69 26.45 45.59
CA LYS A 44 -58.34 27.42 46.47
C LYS A 44 -57.69 27.45 47.86
N PRO A 45 -57.63 28.61 48.52
CA PRO A 45 -57.04 28.73 49.85
C PRO A 45 -57.85 27.93 50.89
N THR A 46 -57.13 27.20 51.74
CA THR A 46 -57.66 26.37 52.84
C THR A 46 -56.85 26.64 54.10
N LEU A 47 -57.46 26.49 55.28
CA LEU A 47 -56.77 26.74 56.55
C LEU A 47 -55.71 25.68 56.83
N LEU A 48 -54.58 26.08 57.43
CA LEU A 48 -53.38 25.24 57.70
C LEU A 48 -53.57 24.13 58.78
N GLY A 49 -54.79 23.67 59.00
CA GLY A 49 -55.17 22.59 59.91
C GLY A 49 -56.52 21.96 59.55
N GLN A 50 -57.07 22.33 58.39
CA GLN A 50 -58.35 21.82 57.91
C GLN A 50 -58.19 20.38 57.40
N ALA A 51 -59.11 19.48 57.75
CA ALA A 51 -59.02 18.07 57.36
C ALA A 51 -59.39 17.82 55.88
N PHE A 52 -60.42 18.49 55.37
CA PHE A 52 -60.90 18.37 53.98
C PHE A 52 -61.13 19.74 53.35
N CYS A 53 -60.79 19.92 52.08
CA CYS A 53 -61.07 21.17 51.37
C CYS A 53 -62.58 21.44 51.29
N GLY A 54 -63.01 22.57 51.85
CA GLY A 54 -64.43 22.98 51.85
C GLY A 54 -65.00 23.32 50.46
N THR A 55 -64.17 23.37 49.41
CA THR A 55 -64.65 23.57 48.02
C THR A 55 -64.75 22.27 47.23
N CYS A 56 -63.67 21.46 47.22
CA CYS A 56 -63.58 20.29 46.32
C CYS A 56 -63.56 18.94 47.04
N GLY A 57 -63.56 18.92 48.39
CA GLY A 57 -63.54 17.69 49.18
C GLY A 57 -62.19 16.97 49.28
N HIS A 58 -61.11 17.52 48.70
CA HIS A 58 -59.76 16.92 48.79
C HIS A 58 -59.32 16.70 50.24
N ASP A 59 -58.76 15.53 50.54
CA ASP A 59 -58.26 15.16 51.87
C ASP A 59 -56.90 15.82 52.15
N LEU A 60 -56.94 16.93 52.88
CA LEU A 60 -55.77 17.72 53.26
C LEU A 60 -54.97 17.02 54.36
N LYS A 61 -55.63 16.26 55.25
CA LYS A 61 -54.96 15.47 56.29
C LYS A 61 -54.08 14.39 55.68
N LYS A 62 -54.60 13.63 54.71
CA LYS A 62 -53.81 12.63 53.95
C LYS A 62 -52.64 13.27 53.20
N THR A 63 -52.80 14.51 52.71
CA THR A 63 -51.72 15.26 52.06
C THR A 63 -50.60 15.57 53.07
N VAL A 64 -50.94 15.97 54.30
CA VAL A 64 -49.96 16.20 55.37
C VAL A 64 -49.23 14.92 55.76
N GLU A 65 -49.96 13.80 55.91
CA GLU A 65 -49.39 12.48 56.22
C GLU A 65 -48.42 12.03 55.10
N THR A 66 -48.81 12.18 53.83
CA THR A 66 -47.95 11.85 52.68
C THR A 66 -46.67 12.69 52.65
N ASN A 67 -46.76 13.99 52.93
CA ASN A 67 -45.59 14.87 52.99
C ASN A 67 -44.67 14.53 54.16
N ARG A 68 -45.22 14.12 55.31
CA ARG A 68 -44.46 13.62 56.45
C ARG A 68 -43.66 12.37 56.10
N GLU A 69 -44.30 11.35 55.52
CA GLU A 69 -43.63 10.12 55.04
C GLU A 69 -42.52 10.43 54.04
N LYS A 70 -42.76 11.38 53.14
CA LYS A 70 -41.76 11.85 52.17
C LYS A 70 -40.54 12.48 52.84
N TYR A 71 -40.74 13.35 53.85
CA TYR A 71 -39.64 13.96 54.58
C TYR A 71 -38.86 12.92 55.41
N GLU A 72 -39.55 11.98 56.04
CA GLU A 72 -38.92 10.88 56.77
C GLU A 72 -38.09 9.98 55.82
N THR A 73 -38.61 9.72 54.62
CA THR A 73 -37.89 8.99 53.56
C THR A 73 -36.62 9.72 53.16
N TRP A 74 -36.68 11.03 52.87
CA TRP A 74 -35.49 11.83 52.54
C TRP A 74 -34.46 11.87 53.66
N MET A 75 -34.89 11.92 54.92
CA MET A 75 -33.98 11.86 56.06
C MET A 75 -33.33 10.48 56.19
N GLY A 76 -34.07 9.40 55.95
CA GLY A 76 -33.54 8.03 55.89
C GLY A 76 -32.51 7.86 54.76
N GLU A 77 -32.84 8.35 53.57
CA GLU A 77 -31.92 8.39 52.42
C GLU A 77 -30.66 9.21 52.74
N ALA A 78 -30.79 10.36 53.40
CA ALA A 78 -29.65 11.19 53.78
C ALA A 78 -28.66 10.45 54.68
N ILE A 79 -29.17 9.66 55.64
CA ILE A 79 -28.33 8.81 56.49
C ILE A 79 -27.68 7.70 55.67
N ALA A 80 -28.42 7.09 54.75
CA ALA A 80 -27.91 6.02 53.90
C ALA A 80 -26.77 6.51 52.98
N VAL A 81 -26.92 7.66 52.33
CA VAL A 81 -25.88 8.22 51.45
C VAL A 81 -24.71 8.82 52.25
N ALA A 82 -24.94 9.35 53.45
CA ALA A 82 -23.86 9.75 54.37
C ALA A 82 -22.98 8.56 54.79
N LYS A 83 -23.58 7.37 55.01
CA LYS A 83 -22.83 6.12 55.25
C LYS A 83 -22.01 5.67 54.04
N GLN A 84 -22.37 6.11 52.84
CA GLN A 84 -21.62 5.88 51.60
C GLN A 84 -20.61 7.01 51.33
N HIS A 85 -20.39 7.92 52.28
CA HIS A 85 -19.49 9.08 52.15
C HIS A 85 -19.91 10.10 51.07
N ASP A 86 -21.18 10.10 50.65
CA ASP A 86 -21.75 11.15 49.79
C ASP A 86 -22.39 12.24 50.67
N PHE A 87 -21.51 13.05 51.28
CA PHE A 87 -21.91 14.06 52.25
C PHE A 87 -22.66 15.24 51.63
N ASP A 88 -22.36 15.61 50.38
CA ASP A 88 -23.03 16.70 49.67
C ASP A 88 -24.51 16.36 49.39
N ARG A 89 -24.78 15.11 48.98
CA ARG A 89 -26.15 14.63 48.79
C ARG A 89 -26.88 14.50 50.13
N ALA A 90 -26.21 13.99 51.17
CA ALA A 90 -26.79 13.91 52.51
C ALA A 90 -27.18 15.29 53.05
N GLN A 91 -26.28 16.28 52.95
CA GLN A 91 -26.53 17.68 53.29
C GLN A 91 -27.71 18.26 52.50
N SER A 92 -27.76 18.01 51.20
CA SER A 92 -28.83 18.50 50.33
C SER A 92 -30.20 17.93 50.70
N LEU A 93 -30.28 16.62 51.00
CA LEU A 93 -31.52 15.97 51.44
C LEU A 93 -31.99 16.47 52.81
N LEU A 94 -31.06 16.65 53.76
CA LEU A 94 -31.39 17.18 55.08
C LEU A 94 -31.80 18.65 55.02
N LYS A 95 -31.14 19.45 54.16
CA LYS A 95 -31.48 20.86 53.94
C LYS A 95 -32.93 21.03 53.46
N ARG A 96 -33.39 20.16 52.54
CA ARG A 96 -34.78 20.16 52.05
C ARG A 96 -35.81 20.03 53.16
N VAL A 97 -35.50 19.29 54.22
CA VAL A 97 -36.39 19.09 55.36
C VAL A 97 -36.17 20.16 56.44
N SER A 98 -34.93 20.56 56.71
CA SER A 98 -34.61 21.52 57.77
C SER A 98 -35.10 22.94 57.50
N THR A 99 -35.33 23.29 56.23
CA THR A 99 -35.87 24.61 55.84
C THR A 99 -37.39 24.64 55.75
N VAL A 100 -38.08 23.52 56.02
CA VAL A 100 -39.54 23.50 56.06
C VAL A 100 -40.01 24.33 57.23
N THR A 101 -40.79 25.38 56.95
CA THR A 101 -41.27 26.32 57.97
C THR A 101 -42.61 25.93 58.57
N ASP A 102 -43.41 25.09 57.89
CA ASP A 102 -44.73 24.62 58.31
C ASP A 102 -44.67 23.91 59.67
N TYR A 103 -45.46 24.43 60.63
CA TYR A 103 -45.45 23.97 62.03
C TYR A 103 -45.76 22.47 62.18
N ARG A 104 -46.53 21.89 61.24
CA ARG A 104 -46.92 20.47 61.25
C ARG A 104 -45.74 19.53 61.09
N TYR A 105 -44.60 20.03 60.59
CA TYR A 105 -43.36 19.27 60.43
C TYR A 105 -42.19 19.83 61.26
N ALA A 106 -42.46 20.72 62.22
CA ALA A 106 -41.42 21.37 63.02
C ALA A 106 -40.51 20.36 63.75
N ASP A 107 -41.06 19.21 64.16
CA ASP A 107 -40.27 18.13 64.78
C ASP A 107 -39.26 17.52 63.80
N LEU A 108 -39.67 17.27 62.55
CA LEU A 108 -38.83 16.74 61.48
C LEU A 108 -37.79 17.78 61.02
N ALA A 109 -38.18 19.04 60.87
CA ALA A 109 -37.26 20.13 60.51
C ALA A 109 -36.16 20.28 61.57
N LYS A 110 -36.51 20.21 62.87
CA LYS A 110 -35.54 20.22 63.98
C LYS A 110 -34.62 19.00 63.95
N LYS A 111 -35.17 17.79 63.78
CA LYS A 111 -34.38 16.55 63.66
C LYS A 111 -33.43 16.60 62.46
N ALA A 112 -33.89 17.09 61.31
CA ALA A 112 -33.10 17.25 60.09
C ALA A 112 -31.96 18.27 60.28
N LYS A 113 -32.20 19.37 61.00
CA LYS A 113 -31.14 20.35 61.34
C LYS A 113 -30.04 19.72 62.20
N ILE A 114 -30.41 18.99 63.25
CA ILE A 114 -29.45 18.27 64.11
C ILE A 114 -28.68 17.22 63.30
N ALA A 115 -29.36 16.47 62.44
CA ALA A 115 -28.72 15.49 61.57
C ALA A 115 -27.76 16.17 60.57
N ALA A 116 -28.11 17.33 60.02
CA ALA A 116 -27.27 18.09 59.09
C ALA A 116 -25.98 18.57 59.77
N GLU A 117 -26.08 19.08 61.01
CA GLU A 117 -24.92 19.49 61.81
C GLU A 117 -23.99 18.30 62.09
N LYS A 118 -24.55 17.14 62.45
CA LYS A 118 -23.77 15.91 62.67
C LYS A 118 -23.09 15.41 61.38
N VAL A 119 -23.82 15.42 60.26
CA VAL A 119 -23.26 15.06 58.95
C VAL A 119 -22.18 16.05 58.53
N GLN A 120 -22.31 17.34 58.83
CA GLN A 120 -21.29 18.35 58.55
C GLN A 120 -20.00 18.10 59.34
N GLN A 121 -20.12 17.81 60.64
CA GLN A 121 -18.98 17.50 61.51
C GLN A 121 -18.28 16.20 61.09
N LEU A 122 -19.06 15.19 60.70
CA LEU A 122 -18.51 13.96 60.16
C LEU A 122 -17.80 14.23 58.83
N ALA A 123 -18.43 14.96 57.91
CA ALA A 123 -17.86 15.30 56.61
C ALA A 123 -16.54 16.07 56.75
N SER A 124 -16.48 17.11 57.59
CA SER A 124 -15.25 17.89 57.78
C SER A 124 -14.10 17.04 58.29
N ARG A 125 -14.37 16.12 59.22
CA ARG A 125 -13.35 15.20 59.76
C ARG A 125 -12.86 14.20 58.71
N GLU A 126 -13.77 13.50 58.05
CA GLU A 126 -13.43 12.44 57.09
C GLU A 126 -12.77 13.01 55.83
N VAL A 127 -13.27 14.15 55.32
CA VAL A 127 -12.68 14.85 54.16
C VAL A 127 -11.28 15.37 54.49
N SER A 128 -11.06 15.91 55.69
CA SER A 128 -9.73 16.37 56.11
C SER A 128 -8.73 15.21 56.19
N GLN A 129 -9.14 14.07 56.77
CA GLN A 129 -8.29 12.87 56.85
C GLN A 129 -7.99 12.30 55.46
N ALA A 130 -8.99 12.20 54.59
CA ALA A 130 -8.82 11.74 53.22
C ALA A 130 -7.86 12.66 52.44
N SER A 131 -7.99 13.98 52.61
CA SER A 131 -7.13 14.97 51.93
C SER A 131 -5.66 14.83 52.31
N GLU A 132 -5.35 14.56 53.59
CA GLU A 132 -3.97 14.33 54.05
C GLU A 132 -3.37 13.05 53.44
N VAL A 133 -4.15 11.97 53.37
CA VAL A 133 -3.74 10.71 52.74
C VAL A 133 -3.53 10.89 51.23
N ILE A 134 -4.45 11.60 50.56
CA ILE A 134 -4.36 11.91 49.13
C ILE A 134 -3.09 12.72 48.84
N GLN A 135 -2.76 13.71 49.66
CA GLN A 135 -1.56 14.53 49.47
C GLN A 135 -0.29 13.69 49.58
N ARG A 136 -0.18 12.84 50.60
CA ARG A 136 0.95 11.90 50.75
C ARG A 136 1.04 10.91 49.59
N ALA A 137 -0.10 10.47 49.06
CA ALA A 137 -0.12 9.62 47.86
C ALA A 137 0.35 10.37 46.61
N LYS A 138 -0.03 11.64 46.44
CA LYS A 138 0.47 12.49 45.34
C LYS A 138 2.00 12.68 45.43
N GLU A 139 2.55 12.84 46.64
CA GLU A 139 4.00 12.89 46.88
C GLU A 139 4.70 11.55 46.60
N ALA A 140 4.08 10.42 46.96
CA ALA A 140 4.58 9.09 46.60
C ALA A 140 4.57 8.89 45.07
N ASN A 141 3.50 9.32 44.40
CA ASN A 141 3.39 9.28 42.94
C ASN A 141 4.45 10.14 42.24
N ALA A 142 4.76 11.32 42.79
CA ALA A 142 5.84 12.18 42.28
C ALA A 142 7.21 11.49 42.35
N ARG A 143 7.40 10.58 43.32
CA ARG A 143 8.59 9.72 43.46
C ARG A 143 8.47 8.38 42.74
N LYS A 144 7.39 8.14 41.99
CA LYS A 144 7.05 6.87 41.30
C LYS A 144 6.93 5.66 42.24
N ASP A 145 6.64 5.88 43.52
CA ASP A 145 6.42 4.80 44.48
C ASP A 145 4.98 4.26 44.37
N HIS A 146 4.76 3.41 43.37
CA HIS A 146 3.43 2.86 43.06
C HIS A 146 2.86 2.01 44.19
N VAL A 147 3.71 1.33 44.97
CA VAL A 147 3.28 0.50 46.12
C VAL A 147 2.65 1.38 47.17
N THR A 148 3.35 2.44 47.59
CA THR A 148 2.84 3.39 48.58
C THR A 148 1.59 4.12 48.07
N VAL A 149 1.53 4.48 46.78
CA VAL A 149 0.32 5.09 46.17
C VAL A 149 -0.90 4.17 46.32
N ILE A 150 -0.76 2.90 45.94
CA ILE A 150 -1.86 1.93 46.04
C ILE A 150 -2.23 1.71 47.49
N GLU A 151 -1.25 1.58 48.39
CA GLU A 151 -1.49 1.33 49.81
C GLU A 151 -2.26 2.50 50.49
N LEU A 152 -1.95 3.74 50.11
CA LEU A 152 -2.60 4.93 50.64
C LEU A 152 -4.00 5.14 50.04
N LEU A 153 -4.13 5.14 48.71
CA LEU A 153 -5.37 5.50 48.04
C LEU A 153 -6.43 4.39 48.10
N SER A 154 -6.05 3.12 48.17
CA SER A 154 -7.02 2.00 48.33
C SER A 154 -7.76 2.02 49.67
N LYS A 155 -7.21 2.70 50.68
CA LYS A 155 -7.84 2.88 52.00
C LYS A 155 -8.81 4.06 52.05
N VAL A 156 -8.83 4.93 51.04
CA VAL A 156 -9.73 6.09 50.98
C VAL A 156 -11.03 5.71 50.24
N PRO A 157 -12.22 5.97 50.82
CA PRO A 157 -13.48 5.73 50.13
C PRO A 157 -13.56 6.43 48.76
N THR A 158 -14.08 5.73 47.75
CA THR A 158 -14.11 6.23 46.36
C THR A 158 -14.83 7.58 46.18
N ASN A 159 -15.83 7.87 47.01
CA ASN A 159 -16.56 9.15 46.98
C ASN A 159 -15.76 10.32 47.57
N LEU A 160 -14.68 10.06 48.31
CA LEU A 160 -13.77 11.07 48.86
C LEU A 160 -12.52 11.27 48.00
N LEU A 161 -12.30 10.42 46.98
CA LEU A 161 -11.22 10.59 46.02
C LEU A 161 -11.60 11.58 44.92
N ASP A 162 -10.72 12.56 44.67
CA ASP A 162 -10.82 13.44 43.50
C ASP A 162 -10.53 12.66 42.19
N LEU A 163 -10.92 13.24 41.04
CA LEU A 163 -10.75 12.59 39.73
C LEU A 163 -9.28 12.29 39.40
N GLU A 164 -8.37 13.16 39.84
CA GLU A 164 -6.93 12.99 39.63
C GLU A 164 -6.40 11.78 40.41
N SER A 165 -6.76 11.66 41.68
CA SER A 165 -6.32 10.59 42.58
C SER A 165 -6.90 9.24 42.17
N LYS A 166 -8.12 9.21 41.64
CA LYS A 166 -8.68 8.00 40.99
C LYS A 166 -7.82 7.58 39.80
N SER A 167 -7.47 8.52 38.93
CA SER A 167 -6.59 8.24 37.79
C SER A 167 -5.19 7.79 38.22
N ILE A 168 -4.62 8.40 39.26
CA ILE A 168 -3.34 8.00 39.84
C ILE A 168 -3.39 6.56 40.37
N LEU A 169 -4.42 6.21 41.15
CA LEU A 169 -4.59 4.86 41.68
C LEU A 169 -4.73 3.81 40.58
N GLU A 170 -5.56 4.09 39.57
CA GLU A 170 -5.75 3.19 38.43
C GLU A 170 -4.45 2.96 37.65
N LYS A 171 -3.71 4.03 37.35
CA LYS A 171 -2.42 3.97 36.67
C LYS A 171 -1.38 3.21 37.50
N ALA A 172 -1.24 3.52 38.79
CA ALA A 172 -0.30 2.85 39.67
C ALA A 172 -0.60 1.35 39.79
N THR A 173 -1.89 0.99 39.90
CA THR A 173 -2.34 -0.41 39.94
C THR A 173 -1.98 -1.15 38.66
N THR A 174 -2.29 -0.56 37.51
CA THR A 174 -1.97 -1.13 36.18
C THR A 174 -0.47 -1.33 36.00
N LEU A 175 0.34 -0.32 36.35
CA LEU A 175 1.80 -0.38 36.22
C LEU A 175 2.40 -1.47 37.13
N ARG A 176 1.94 -1.56 38.39
CA ARG A 176 2.36 -2.62 39.32
C ARG A 176 2.03 -4.01 38.77
N ASP A 177 0.83 -4.20 38.21
CA ASP A 177 0.40 -5.49 37.68
C ASP A 177 1.23 -5.89 36.45
N GLN A 178 1.53 -4.93 35.57
CA GLN A 178 2.43 -5.12 34.43
C GLN A 178 3.85 -5.48 34.89
N LEU A 179 4.44 -4.71 35.82
CA LEU A 179 5.75 -4.99 36.39
C LEU A 179 5.80 -6.42 36.96
N GLY A 180 4.85 -6.76 37.84
CA GLY A 180 4.82 -8.08 38.45
C GLY A 180 4.62 -9.22 37.45
N SER A 181 3.89 -8.99 36.35
CA SER A 181 3.77 -9.99 35.27
C SER A 181 5.09 -10.17 34.54
N TYR A 182 5.69 -9.08 34.06
CA TYR A 182 6.95 -9.13 33.31
C TYR A 182 8.08 -9.69 34.16
N GLU A 183 8.13 -9.38 35.46
CA GLU A 183 9.12 -9.98 36.38
C GLU A 183 9.00 -11.50 36.46
N ARG A 184 7.78 -12.02 36.68
CA ARG A 184 7.53 -13.46 36.75
C ARG A 184 7.89 -14.16 35.44
N ASP A 185 7.46 -13.58 34.33
CA ASP A 185 7.69 -14.15 33.00
C ASP A 185 9.18 -14.12 32.64
N ALA A 186 9.89 -13.02 32.94
CA ALA A 186 11.33 -12.89 32.73
C ALA A 186 12.10 -13.92 33.58
N GLN A 187 11.74 -14.08 34.86
CA GLN A 187 12.35 -15.07 35.74
C GLN A 187 12.11 -16.50 35.22
N ALA A 188 10.89 -16.81 34.78
CA ALA A 188 10.56 -18.12 34.22
C ALA A 188 11.33 -18.41 32.91
N ALA A 189 11.44 -17.42 32.02
CA ALA A 189 12.20 -17.53 30.78
C ALA A 189 13.70 -17.75 31.07
N ILE A 190 14.28 -16.97 31.98
CA ILE A 190 15.68 -17.12 32.42
C ILE A 190 15.93 -18.50 33.03
N ALA A 191 15.03 -18.98 33.90
CA ALA A 191 15.14 -20.31 34.52
C ALA A 191 15.11 -21.43 33.47
N LYS A 192 14.28 -21.29 32.44
CA LYS A 192 14.22 -22.21 31.29
C LYS A 192 15.35 -22.01 30.27
N LYS A 193 16.21 -21.01 30.47
CA LYS A 193 17.26 -20.58 29.52
C LYS A 193 16.69 -20.16 28.15
N ASP A 194 15.44 -19.71 28.14
CA ASP A 194 14.80 -19.12 26.97
C ASP A 194 15.21 -17.65 26.85
N TRP A 195 16.42 -17.44 26.35
CA TRP A 195 16.99 -16.10 26.20
C TRP A 195 16.24 -15.24 25.18
N ALA A 196 15.61 -15.88 24.18
CA ALA A 196 14.86 -15.19 23.14
C ALA A 196 13.62 -14.51 23.72
N LEU A 197 12.93 -15.19 24.65
CA LEU A 197 11.82 -14.60 25.39
C LEU A 197 12.29 -13.66 26.51
N ALA A 198 13.36 -14.03 27.24
CA ALA A 198 13.83 -13.26 28.39
C ALA A 198 14.30 -11.84 28.01
N GLY A 199 14.94 -11.68 26.84
CA GLY A 199 15.48 -10.40 26.40
C GLY A 199 14.42 -9.29 26.27
N PRO A 200 13.40 -9.46 25.40
CA PRO A 200 12.32 -8.49 25.26
C PRO A 200 11.57 -8.19 26.56
N LEU A 201 11.35 -9.20 27.43
CA LEU A 201 10.71 -9.01 28.74
C LEU A 201 11.54 -8.11 29.66
N LEU A 202 12.87 -8.28 29.67
CA LEU A 202 13.77 -7.40 30.43
C LEU A 202 13.81 -5.98 29.86
N ASP A 203 13.65 -5.81 28.55
CA ASP A 203 13.55 -4.48 27.92
C ASP A 203 12.25 -3.77 28.33
N GLN A 204 11.13 -4.49 28.40
CA GLN A 204 9.87 -3.96 28.94
C GLN A 204 10.02 -3.54 30.42
N LEU A 205 10.68 -4.36 31.25
CA LEU A 205 10.97 -3.99 32.64
C LEU A 205 11.83 -2.74 32.76
N LEU A 206 12.88 -2.62 31.93
CA LEU A 206 13.74 -1.43 31.91
C LEU A 206 13.05 -0.19 31.34
N GLN A 207 12.05 -0.34 30.47
CA GLN A 207 11.24 0.78 30.01
C GLN A 207 10.37 1.36 31.14
N LEU A 208 9.86 0.48 32.02
CA LEU A 208 9.05 0.87 33.18
C LEU A 208 9.92 1.39 34.34
N GLU A 209 11.05 0.72 34.63
CA GLU A 209 12.01 1.09 35.68
C GLU A 209 13.46 1.15 35.13
N PRO A 210 13.85 2.25 34.46
CA PRO A 210 15.16 2.36 33.80
C PRO A 210 16.35 2.26 34.76
N ASP A 211 16.19 2.74 36.00
CA ASP A 211 17.27 2.85 36.99
C ASP A 211 17.44 1.59 37.84
N GLN A 212 16.62 0.56 37.62
CA GLN A 212 16.65 -0.65 38.45
C GLN A 212 17.87 -1.52 38.14
N GLN A 213 18.80 -1.59 39.09
CA GLN A 213 20.14 -2.19 38.88
C GLN A 213 20.09 -3.69 38.58
N ASP A 214 19.15 -4.42 39.19
CA ASP A 214 19.03 -5.86 38.97
C ASP A 214 18.52 -6.19 37.56
N TYR A 215 17.54 -5.42 37.05
CA TYR A 215 17.08 -5.57 35.66
C TYR A 215 18.20 -5.25 34.67
N GLN A 216 18.95 -4.17 34.90
CA GLN A 216 20.11 -3.82 34.07
C GLN A 216 21.16 -4.93 34.07
N ARG A 217 21.44 -5.52 35.24
CA ARG A 217 22.40 -6.63 35.39
C ARG A 217 21.94 -7.87 34.64
N LEU A 218 20.67 -8.26 34.80
CA LEU A 218 20.07 -9.41 34.11
C LEU A 218 20.04 -9.21 32.60
N ALA A 219 19.63 -8.04 32.13
CA ALA A 219 19.60 -7.70 30.70
C ALA A 219 20.99 -7.83 30.08
N ARG A 220 22.03 -7.25 30.70
CA ARG A 220 23.42 -7.40 30.23
C ARG A 220 23.91 -8.85 30.26
N ALA A 221 23.47 -9.66 31.23
CA ALA A 221 23.81 -11.08 31.28
C ALA A 221 23.13 -11.87 30.16
N VAL A 222 21.86 -11.60 29.87
CA VAL A 222 21.09 -12.19 28.77
C VAL A 222 21.68 -11.78 27.42
N THR A 223 22.05 -10.52 27.23
CA THR A 223 22.78 -10.04 26.04
C THR A 223 24.00 -10.90 25.75
N LYS A 224 24.85 -11.18 26.75
CA LYS A 224 26.05 -12.03 26.57
C LYS A 224 25.68 -13.44 26.10
N LYS A 225 24.58 -14.02 26.60
CA LYS A 225 24.10 -15.35 26.18
C LYS A 225 23.56 -15.33 24.75
N LEU A 226 22.79 -14.32 24.39
CA LEU A 226 22.26 -14.13 23.03
C LEU A 226 23.39 -13.94 22.02
N LEU A 227 24.35 -13.03 22.29
CA LEU A 227 25.50 -12.81 21.42
C LEU A 227 26.36 -14.07 21.26
N SER A 228 26.56 -14.84 22.33
CA SER A 228 27.25 -16.14 22.24
C SER A 228 26.50 -17.15 21.38
N ARG A 229 25.16 -17.17 21.45
CA ARG A 229 24.32 -18.05 20.63
C ARG A 229 24.30 -17.61 19.16
N CYS A 230 24.26 -16.31 18.89
CA CYS A 230 24.38 -15.73 17.55
C CYS A 230 25.67 -16.19 16.87
N LYS A 231 26.82 -16.09 17.56
CA LYS A 231 28.11 -16.61 17.06
C LYS A 231 28.05 -18.09 16.67
N LYS A 232 27.47 -18.94 17.52
CA LYS A 232 27.29 -20.37 17.20
C LYS A 232 26.45 -20.60 15.94
N TYR A 233 25.43 -19.78 15.71
CA TYR A 233 24.62 -19.87 14.50
C TYR A 233 25.40 -19.39 13.26
N LEU A 234 26.23 -18.35 13.38
CA LEU A 234 27.12 -17.92 12.31
C LEU A 234 28.15 -18.98 11.95
N ASP A 235 28.77 -19.62 12.95
CA ASP A 235 29.72 -20.73 12.75
C ASP A 235 29.05 -21.94 12.07
N ALA A 236 27.73 -22.09 12.26
CA ALA A 236 26.92 -23.11 11.62
C ALA A 236 26.22 -22.63 10.32
N HIS A 237 26.52 -21.41 9.85
CA HIS A 237 25.92 -20.76 8.67
C HIS A 237 24.38 -20.65 8.70
N ARG A 238 23.81 -20.59 9.90
CA ARG A 238 22.37 -20.44 10.16
C ARG A 238 22.00 -18.97 10.33
N TYR A 239 22.02 -18.21 9.23
CA TYR A 239 21.87 -16.75 9.26
C TYR A 239 20.48 -16.30 9.74
N ASP A 240 19.40 -16.99 9.37
CA ASP A 240 18.05 -16.68 9.86
C ASP A 240 17.93 -16.79 11.39
N ASP A 241 18.47 -17.87 11.96
CA ASP A 241 18.49 -18.06 13.41
C ASP A 241 19.38 -17.03 14.13
N ALA A 242 20.47 -16.63 13.49
CA ALA A 242 21.35 -15.59 14.01
C ALA A 242 20.64 -14.23 14.10
N VAL A 243 19.86 -13.85 13.08
CA VAL A 243 19.02 -12.62 13.12
C VAL A 243 17.97 -12.71 14.20
N SER A 244 17.22 -13.83 14.28
CA SER A 244 16.18 -14.02 15.30
C SER A 244 16.71 -13.87 16.72
N VAL A 245 17.93 -14.33 17.00
CA VAL A 245 18.58 -14.15 18.30
C VAL A 245 18.98 -12.69 18.55
N LEU A 246 19.44 -11.96 17.53
CA LEU A 246 19.80 -10.55 17.66
C LEU A 246 18.57 -9.66 17.87
N ASP A 247 17.41 -10.00 17.28
CA ASP A 247 16.14 -9.32 17.53
C ASP A 247 15.69 -9.40 19.01
N SER A 248 16.17 -10.40 19.74
CA SER A 248 15.88 -10.57 21.16
C SER A 248 16.86 -9.85 22.09
N VAL A 249 17.88 -9.16 21.58
CA VAL A 249 18.88 -8.48 22.43
C VAL A 249 18.26 -7.22 23.05
N PRO A 250 18.23 -7.10 24.40
CA PRO A 250 17.73 -5.90 25.06
C PRO A 250 18.47 -4.63 24.64
N SER A 251 17.77 -3.49 24.63
CA SER A 251 18.29 -2.19 24.17
C SER A 251 19.56 -1.76 24.92
N ILE A 252 19.68 -2.06 26.21
CA ILE A 252 20.89 -1.76 27.02
C ILE A 252 22.16 -2.49 26.54
N GLY A 253 22.00 -3.56 25.76
CA GLY A 253 23.08 -4.37 25.21
C GLY A 253 23.44 -4.05 23.76
N GLN A 254 22.78 -3.07 23.13
CA GLN A 254 22.97 -2.69 21.74
C GLN A 254 24.06 -1.61 21.62
N ASP A 255 25.30 -2.03 21.87
CA ASP A 255 26.49 -1.18 21.70
C ASP A 255 27.03 -1.21 20.26
N ASP A 256 28.09 -0.45 19.98
CA ASP A 256 28.75 -0.44 18.66
C ASP A 256 29.19 -1.83 18.17
N ALA A 257 29.49 -2.75 19.09
CA ALA A 257 29.89 -4.11 18.73
C ALA A 257 28.68 -4.95 18.32
N PHE A 258 27.54 -4.78 19.00
CA PHE A 258 26.26 -5.34 18.57
C PHE A 258 25.87 -4.82 17.18
N GLU A 259 25.92 -3.51 16.94
CA GLU A 259 25.53 -2.92 15.65
C GLU A 259 26.39 -3.45 14.49
N LYS A 260 27.70 -3.58 14.71
CA LYS A 260 28.61 -4.21 13.72
C LYS A 260 28.26 -5.68 13.45
N MET A 261 27.95 -6.43 14.51
CA MET A 261 27.54 -7.83 14.37
C MET A 261 26.22 -7.93 13.61
N ARG A 262 25.22 -7.14 14.01
CA ARG A 262 23.89 -7.08 13.39
C ARG A 262 23.99 -6.80 11.91
N LEU A 263 24.75 -5.75 11.54
CA LEU A 263 25.00 -5.42 10.15
C LEU A 263 25.62 -6.59 9.36
N SER A 264 26.61 -7.26 9.94
CA SER A 264 27.26 -8.42 9.30
C SER A 264 26.29 -9.58 9.10
N VAL A 265 25.47 -9.91 10.10
CA VAL A 265 24.51 -11.02 10.03
C VAL A 265 23.41 -10.72 9.01
N ASP A 266 22.85 -9.51 9.03
CA ASP A 266 21.79 -9.11 8.11
C ASP A 266 22.28 -9.15 6.65
N ASN A 267 23.52 -8.70 6.40
CA ASN A 267 24.13 -8.76 5.08
C ASN A 267 24.33 -10.21 4.59
N LEU A 268 24.88 -11.09 5.44
CA LEU A 268 25.09 -12.49 5.11
C LEU A 268 23.77 -13.21 4.83
N ARG A 269 22.76 -12.97 5.67
CA ARG A 269 21.40 -13.49 5.48
C ARG A 269 20.82 -13.04 4.15
N TRP A 270 20.85 -11.73 3.88
CA TRP A 270 20.32 -11.18 2.63
C TRP A 270 21.02 -11.79 1.43
N MET A 271 22.35 -11.90 1.42
CA MET A 271 23.10 -12.51 0.32
C MET A 271 22.75 -13.99 0.12
N ALA A 272 22.70 -14.78 1.20
CA ALA A 272 22.38 -16.21 1.12
C ALA A 272 21.01 -16.47 0.49
N HIS A 273 20.02 -15.60 0.74
CA HIS A 273 18.66 -15.70 0.20
C HIS A 273 18.52 -15.30 -1.28
N GLN A 274 19.60 -14.90 -1.97
CA GLN A 274 19.49 -14.44 -3.36
C GLN A 274 19.49 -15.57 -4.39
N PHE A 275 19.91 -16.79 -4.06
CA PHE A 275 20.31 -17.75 -5.10
C PHE A 275 19.24 -18.80 -5.44
N GLU A 276 18.56 -19.36 -4.45
CA GLU A 276 17.62 -20.48 -4.64
C GLU A 276 16.28 -20.06 -5.26
N VAL A 277 16.08 -18.76 -5.43
CA VAL A 277 14.81 -18.13 -5.76
C VAL A 277 14.88 -17.31 -7.05
N GLU A 278 16.07 -17.06 -7.58
CA GLU A 278 16.22 -16.33 -8.84
C GLU A 278 16.06 -17.29 -10.03
N PRO A 279 15.28 -16.90 -11.06
CA PRO A 279 14.98 -17.78 -12.18
C PRO A 279 16.18 -18.07 -13.08
N TYR A 280 17.17 -17.19 -13.09
CA TYR A 280 18.24 -17.18 -14.08
C TYR A 280 19.62 -16.91 -13.47
N ALA A 281 20.65 -17.57 -14.00
CA ALA A 281 22.04 -17.31 -13.68
C ALA A 281 22.48 -16.01 -14.35
N THR A 282 22.77 -14.98 -13.54
CA THR A 282 23.19 -13.66 -14.04
C THR A 282 24.60 -13.31 -13.58
N PRO A 283 25.31 -12.41 -14.29
CA PRO A 283 26.57 -11.86 -13.81
C PRO A 283 26.46 -11.16 -12.44
N VAL A 284 25.29 -10.59 -12.12
CA VAL A 284 25.02 -9.95 -10.82
C VAL A 284 25.03 -10.98 -9.70
N LEU A 285 24.35 -12.11 -9.89
CA LEU A 285 24.40 -13.23 -8.94
C LEU A 285 25.83 -13.76 -8.75
N GLY A 286 26.61 -13.83 -9.83
CA GLY A 286 28.03 -14.21 -9.74
C GLY A 286 28.82 -13.28 -8.80
N ARG A 287 28.65 -11.96 -8.94
CA ARG A 287 29.31 -10.98 -8.06
C ARG A 287 28.82 -11.07 -6.61
N LEU A 288 27.53 -11.32 -6.40
CA LEU A 288 26.97 -11.56 -5.06
C LEU A 288 27.55 -12.82 -4.42
N ALA A 289 27.72 -13.92 -5.16
CA ALA A 289 28.31 -15.15 -4.65
C ALA A 289 29.78 -14.96 -4.26
N VAL A 290 30.54 -14.20 -5.06
CA VAL A 290 31.93 -13.84 -4.76
C VAL A 290 32.01 -13.00 -3.50
N ARG A 291 31.14 -12.00 -3.33
CA ARG A 291 31.08 -11.22 -2.10
C ARG A 291 30.71 -12.08 -0.90
N TRP A 292 29.69 -12.93 -1.01
CA TRP A 292 29.31 -13.82 0.08
C TRP A 292 30.47 -14.72 0.50
N THR A 293 31.23 -15.26 -0.46
CA THR A 293 32.45 -16.05 -0.18
C THR A 293 33.53 -15.23 0.52
N LYS A 294 33.65 -13.93 0.23
CA LYS A 294 34.59 -13.03 0.91
C LYS A 294 34.14 -12.74 2.35
N ASP A 295 32.84 -12.49 2.54
CA ASP A 295 32.26 -12.09 3.82
C ASP A 295 32.07 -13.30 4.76
N ALA A 296 31.95 -14.51 4.22
CA ALA A 296 31.88 -15.79 4.95
C ALA A 296 32.73 -16.89 4.27
N PRO A 297 34.07 -16.88 4.42
CA PRO A 297 34.98 -17.78 3.71
C PRO A 297 34.84 -19.25 4.09
N ASP A 298 34.30 -19.55 5.27
CA ASP A 298 34.10 -20.91 5.76
C ASP A 298 32.75 -21.51 5.33
N ASP A 299 31.84 -20.71 4.76
CA ASP A 299 30.54 -21.18 4.27
C ASP A 299 30.70 -22.00 2.96
N PRO A 300 30.43 -23.31 2.99
CA PRO A 300 30.57 -24.16 1.80
C PRO A 300 29.52 -23.85 0.73
N SER A 301 28.37 -23.29 1.10
CA SER A 301 27.29 -22.94 0.16
C SER A 301 27.68 -21.76 -0.72
N ALA A 302 28.37 -20.75 -0.15
CA ALA A 302 28.87 -19.61 -0.90
C ALA A 302 29.81 -20.05 -2.05
N LYS A 303 30.80 -20.90 -1.73
CA LYS A 303 31.76 -21.45 -2.72
C LYS A 303 31.08 -22.28 -3.81
N ARG A 304 30.09 -23.11 -3.41
CA ARG A 304 29.31 -23.93 -4.33
C ARG A 304 28.55 -23.08 -5.34
N TRP A 305 27.95 -21.97 -4.90
CA TRP A 305 27.25 -21.05 -5.79
C TRP A 305 28.18 -20.33 -6.76
N VAL A 306 29.39 -19.93 -6.32
CA VAL A 306 30.41 -19.40 -7.24
C VAL A 306 30.74 -20.41 -8.35
N GLN A 307 31.02 -21.67 -7.98
CA GLN A 307 31.36 -22.72 -8.95
C GLN A 307 30.20 -23.05 -9.89
N ARG A 308 28.98 -23.17 -9.36
CA ARG A 308 27.77 -23.41 -10.14
C ARG A 308 27.53 -22.30 -11.14
N LEU A 309 27.48 -21.04 -10.70
CA LEU A 309 27.22 -19.90 -11.58
C LEU A 309 28.32 -19.73 -12.65
N ALA A 310 29.59 -19.96 -12.30
CA ALA A 310 30.69 -19.93 -13.26
C ALA A 310 30.59 -21.03 -14.32
N THR A 311 30.00 -22.18 -13.97
CA THR A 311 29.74 -23.29 -14.90
C THR A 311 28.52 -22.98 -15.77
N ASP A 312 27.40 -22.62 -15.14
CA ASP A 312 26.13 -22.36 -15.82
C ASP A 312 26.25 -21.23 -16.85
N LEU A 313 26.92 -20.12 -16.50
CA LEU A 313 27.14 -18.99 -17.43
C LEU A 313 27.97 -19.34 -18.67
N LYS A 314 28.71 -20.47 -18.65
CA LYS A 314 29.47 -20.98 -19.81
C LYS A 314 28.71 -22.03 -20.61
N GLN A 315 27.62 -22.59 -20.09
CA GLN A 315 26.86 -23.63 -20.77
C GLN A 315 26.07 -23.08 -21.95
N LYS A 316 25.76 -23.97 -22.91
CA LYS A 316 24.87 -23.66 -24.02
C LYS A 316 23.46 -23.37 -23.49
N LYS A 317 22.88 -22.26 -23.94
CA LYS A 317 21.54 -21.80 -23.53
C LYS A 317 20.47 -22.76 -24.05
N ARG A 318 19.49 -23.08 -23.19
CA ARG A 318 18.31 -23.90 -23.56
C ARG A 318 17.38 -23.15 -24.51
N GLU A 319 17.15 -21.87 -24.20
CA GLU A 319 16.34 -20.96 -25.00
C GLU A 319 17.29 -19.95 -25.67
N PRO A 320 17.52 -20.02 -26.99
CA PRO A 320 18.47 -19.16 -27.70
C PRO A 320 18.19 -17.67 -27.54
N LYS A 321 16.92 -17.28 -27.41
CA LYS A 321 16.48 -15.88 -27.26
C LYS A 321 16.82 -15.29 -25.89
N ASN A 322 16.94 -16.14 -24.88
CA ASN A 322 17.26 -15.75 -23.51
C ASN A 322 18.77 -15.80 -23.28
N PRO A 323 19.43 -14.68 -22.92
CA PRO A 323 20.86 -14.68 -22.72
C PRO A 323 21.30 -15.38 -21.43
N PHE A 324 20.38 -15.71 -20.52
CA PHE A 324 20.68 -16.26 -19.21
C PHE A 324 20.29 -17.73 -19.07
N PRO A 325 21.18 -18.60 -18.54
CA PRO A 325 20.84 -19.98 -18.19
C PRO A 325 19.79 -20.04 -17.07
N THR A 326 18.84 -20.96 -17.17
CA THR A 326 17.80 -21.19 -16.15
C THR A 326 18.38 -21.83 -14.88
N LEU A 327 18.00 -21.33 -13.70
CA LEU A 327 18.36 -21.90 -12.40
C LEU A 327 17.25 -22.72 -11.76
N LEU A 328 16.00 -22.28 -11.93
CA LEU A 328 14.82 -22.95 -11.40
C LEU A 328 14.31 -24.02 -12.38
N PRO A 329 13.63 -25.08 -11.89
CA PRO A 329 13.07 -26.12 -12.76
C PRO A 329 11.93 -25.60 -13.65
N VAL A 330 11.11 -24.69 -13.11
CA VAL A 330 9.99 -24.03 -13.80
C VAL A 330 10.17 -22.53 -13.64
N VAL A 331 10.02 -21.80 -14.75
CA VAL A 331 10.15 -20.35 -14.79
C VAL A 331 8.99 -19.82 -15.62
N ASP A 332 7.83 -19.72 -14.98
CA ASP A 332 6.61 -19.22 -15.58
C ASP A 332 6.25 -17.84 -15.04
N SER A 333 5.50 -17.09 -15.84
CA SER A 333 4.99 -15.77 -15.45
C SER A 333 3.60 -15.90 -14.85
N TRP A 334 3.25 -15.07 -13.86
CA TRP A 334 1.85 -14.92 -13.45
C TRP A 334 0.96 -14.34 -14.57
N CYS A 335 1.54 -13.70 -15.59
CA CYS A 335 0.79 -13.32 -16.80
C CYS A 335 0.41 -14.53 -17.67
N GLY A 336 1.14 -15.64 -17.55
CA GLY A 336 0.99 -16.86 -18.36
C GLY A 336 2.25 -17.23 -19.16
N GLY A 337 2.45 -18.54 -19.31
CA GLY A 337 3.53 -19.15 -20.07
C GLY A 337 4.95 -18.96 -19.48
N PRO A 338 5.97 -19.52 -20.15
CA PRO A 338 7.36 -19.36 -19.74
C PRO A 338 7.79 -17.89 -19.72
N LEU A 339 8.50 -17.50 -18.67
CA LEU A 339 9.03 -16.16 -18.44
C LEU A 339 10.50 -16.08 -18.89
N GLY A 340 10.84 -15.28 -19.89
CA GLY A 340 12.22 -15.06 -20.34
C GLY A 340 12.67 -13.60 -20.33
N TYR A 341 13.98 -13.36 -20.51
CA TYR A 341 14.51 -12.05 -20.90
C TYR A 341 14.88 -12.09 -22.39
N LEU A 342 14.22 -11.32 -23.24
CA LEU A 342 14.42 -11.36 -24.69
C LEU A 342 15.64 -10.55 -25.09
N GLY A 343 16.82 -11.15 -24.91
CA GLY A 343 18.11 -10.51 -25.07
C GLY A 343 18.76 -10.69 -26.44
N VAL A 344 18.50 -11.82 -27.10
CA VAL A 344 19.16 -12.21 -28.36
C VAL A 344 18.10 -12.54 -29.41
N PRO A 345 17.56 -11.55 -30.14
CA PRO A 345 16.55 -11.81 -31.15
C PRO A 345 17.09 -12.69 -32.29
N THR A 346 16.21 -13.44 -32.91
CA THR A 346 16.52 -14.48 -33.89
C THR A 346 15.90 -14.23 -35.27
N CYS A 347 15.00 -13.26 -35.40
CA CYS A 347 14.33 -12.93 -36.68
C CYS A 347 15.22 -12.24 -37.72
N VAL A 348 16.43 -11.83 -37.34
CA VAL A 348 17.38 -11.15 -38.23
C VAL A 348 18.71 -11.89 -38.19
N SER A 349 19.27 -12.15 -39.36
CA SER A 349 20.60 -12.76 -39.49
C SER A 349 21.70 -11.77 -39.09
N GLY A 350 22.73 -12.25 -38.36
CA GLY A 350 23.88 -11.44 -37.94
C GLY A 350 23.71 -10.67 -36.61
N LEU A 351 22.63 -10.90 -35.86
CA LEU A 351 22.44 -10.27 -34.54
C LEU A 351 23.34 -10.83 -33.42
N ASP A 352 24.18 -11.83 -33.72
CA ASP A 352 25.17 -12.37 -32.79
C ASP A 352 26.44 -11.51 -32.68
N ALA A 353 26.47 -10.34 -33.34
CA ALA A 353 27.51 -9.34 -33.24
C ALA A 353 27.80 -8.94 -31.77
N PRO A 354 29.08 -8.70 -31.39
CA PRO A 354 29.48 -8.35 -30.03
C PRO A 354 28.73 -7.15 -29.45
N GLU A 355 28.50 -6.12 -30.27
CA GLU A 355 27.82 -4.87 -29.88
C GLU A 355 26.35 -5.13 -29.53
N MET A 356 25.67 -5.98 -30.31
CA MET A 356 24.30 -6.41 -30.04
C MET A 356 24.22 -7.22 -28.74
N LYS A 357 25.17 -8.13 -28.51
CA LYS A 357 25.26 -8.92 -27.27
C LYS A 357 25.50 -8.04 -26.05
N ALA A 358 26.34 -7.01 -26.16
CA ALA A 358 26.59 -6.05 -25.09
C ALA A 358 25.34 -5.24 -24.70
N ALA A 359 24.39 -5.10 -25.63
CA ALA A 359 23.12 -4.40 -25.42
C ALA A 359 21.89 -5.30 -25.52
N ALA A 360 22.06 -6.58 -25.20
CA ALA A 360 21.00 -7.58 -25.20
C ALA A 360 19.72 -7.04 -24.54
N GLY A 361 18.60 -7.14 -25.26
CA GLY A 361 17.27 -6.74 -24.80
C GLY A 361 16.99 -5.24 -24.78
N ARG A 362 18.00 -4.39 -25.04
CA ARG A 362 17.85 -2.92 -25.08
C ARG A 362 17.62 -2.38 -26.49
N MET A 363 17.75 -3.21 -27.52
CA MET A 363 17.67 -2.83 -28.94
C MET A 363 16.34 -3.16 -29.61
N ASN A 364 15.41 -3.78 -28.90
CA ASN A 364 14.21 -4.38 -29.50
C ASN A 364 13.26 -3.31 -30.11
N VAL A 365 13.18 -2.11 -29.53
CA VAL A 365 12.44 -0.98 -30.12
C VAL A 365 13.09 -0.53 -31.43
N ALA A 366 14.41 -0.32 -31.43
CA ALA A 366 15.17 0.06 -32.63
C ALA A 366 15.05 -0.99 -33.74
N LEU A 367 15.08 -2.28 -33.41
CA LEU A 367 14.81 -3.37 -34.34
C LEU A 367 13.42 -3.28 -34.95
N GLY A 368 12.39 -3.08 -34.12
CA GLY A 368 11.01 -2.90 -34.57
C GLY A 368 10.82 -1.73 -35.54
N LEU A 369 11.49 -0.61 -35.28
CA LEU A 369 11.51 0.57 -36.17
C LEU A 369 12.18 0.26 -37.50
N ALA A 370 13.36 -0.36 -37.48
CA ALA A 370 14.11 -0.71 -38.67
C ALA A 370 13.31 -1.69 -39.56
N LEU A 371 12.71 -2.72 -38.94
CA LEU A 371 11.84 -3.69 -39.60
C LEU A 371 10.62 -3.01 -40.23
N GLN A 372 9.98 -2.07 -39.53
CA GLN A 372 8.87 -1.31 -40.10
C GLN A 372 9.31 -0.50 -41.32
N GLY A 373 10.47 0.15 -41.26
CA GLY A 373 11.00 0.91 -42.38
C GLY A 373 11.37 0.08 -43.61
N LEU A 374 11.76 -1.19 -43.43
CA LEU A 374 11.92 -2.17 -44.51
C LEU A 374 10.59 -2.80 -44.97
N GLY A 375 9.46 -2.36 -44.41
CA GLY A 375 8.12 -2.82 -44.76
C GLY A 375 7.69 -4.15 -44.11
N GLN A 376 8.46 -4.66 -43.15
CA GLN A 376 8.21 -5.95 -42.49
C GLN A 376 7.22 -5.85 -41.31
N GLY A 377 6.98 -4.65 -40.78
CA GLY A 377 6.07 -4.46 -39.63
C GLY A 377 4.60 -4.74 -39.95
N ARG A 378 3.84 -5.25 -38.97
CA ARG A 378 2.38 -5.43 -39.02
C ARG A 378 1.63 -4.12 -39.21
N ILE A 379 2.07 -3.07 -38.51
CA ILE A 379 1.46 -1.75 -38.55
C ILE A 379 2.06 -0.98 -39.72
N LYS A 380 1.24 -0.60 -40.70
CA LYS A 380 1.67 0.09 -41.92
C LYS A 380 1.58 1.61 -41.83
N GLU A 381 0.69 2.12 -40.99
CA GLU A 381 0.56 3.55 -40.71
C GLU A 381 1.68 4.05 -39.78
N GLN A 382 1.92 5.37 -39.77
CA GLN A 382 3.01 6.03 -39.06
C GLN A 382 2.65 7.47 -38.67
N PHE A 383 3.37 8.06 -37.72
CA PHE A 383 3.13 9.43 -37.27
C PHE A 383 3.77 10.49 -38.18
N ALA A 384 4.87 10.16 -38.87
CA ALA A 384 5.54 11.11 -39.74
C ALA A 384 4.63 11.51 -40.92
N PRO A 385 4.60 12.81 -41.30
CA PRO A 385 3.72 13.30 -42.37
C PRO A 385 4.05 12.58 -43.69
N LYS A 386 3.00 12.16 -44.39
CA LYS A 386 3.15 11.54 -45.72
C LYS A 386 3.75 12.59 -46.67
N LYS A 387 4.96 12.33 -47.19
CA LYS A 387 5.51 13.11 -48.33
C LYS A 387 4.49 12.97 -49.50
N GLY A 388 4.17 14.06 -50.20
CA GLY A 388 2.99 14.18 -51.09
C GLY A 388 2.86 13.16 -52.24
N PHE A 389 1.83 13.32 -53.09
CA PHE A 389 1.34 12.34 -54.10
C PHE A 389 2.41 11.67 -55.00
N LEU A 390 3.59 12.26 -55.17
CA LEU A 390 4.75 11.68 -55.86
C LEU A 390 5.49 10.57 -55.08
N SER A 391 5.14 10.31 -53.81
CA SER A 391 5.80 9.30 -52.97
C SER A 391 5.49 7.86 -53.37
N SER A 392 4.39 7.61 -54.09
CA SER A 392 3.98 6.28 -54.54
C SER A 392 4.92 5.67 -55.59
N LEU A 393 5.76 6.49 -56.24
CA LEU A 393 6.79 6.08 -57.20
C LEU A 393 8.14 5.76 -56.55
N ARG A 394 8.32 5.97 -55.24
CA ARG A 394 9.61 5.76 -54.57
C ARG A 394 9.80 4.27 -54.27
N LYS A 395 10.90 3.68 -54.76
CA LYS A 395 11.27 2.28 -54.48
C LYS A 395 11.34 2.06 -52.96
N LYS A 396 10.87 0.89 -52.49
CA LYS A 396 11.00 0.49 -51.09
C LYS A 396 12.49 0.56 -50.68
N PRO A 397 12.80 1.12 -49.50
CA PRO A 397 14.18 1.21 -49.04
C PRO A 397 14.74 -0.20 -48.86
N LYS A 398 15.99 -0.40 -49.29
CA LYS A 398 16.71 -1.67 -49.09
C LYS A 398 17.52 -1.70 -47.80
N LYS A 399 17.73 -0.54 -47.17
CA LYS A 399 18.49 -0.34 -45.93
C LYS A 399 17.70 0.63 -45.04
N CYS A 400 17.66 0.38 -43.74
CA CYS A 400 16.91 1.18 -42.79
C CYS A 400 17.62 1.24 -41.43
N TRP A 401 17.80 2.44 -40.91
CA TRP A 401 18.15 2.71 -39.52
C TRP A 401 16.88 2.88 -38.70
N GLY A 402 16.69 2.02 -37.70
CA GLY A 402 15.74 2.26 -36.62
C GLY A 402 16.47 2.88 -35.44
N ILE A 403 16.02 4.05 -34.98
CA ILE A 403 16.66 4.84 -33.92
C ILE A 403 15.67 5.05 -32.78
N ASP A 404 15.93 4.38 -31.66
CA ASP A 404 15.24 4.59 -30.39
C ASP A 404 15.98 5.67 -29.57
N ILE A 405 15.33 6.81 -29.42
CA ILE A 405 15.77 7.92 -28.58
C ILE A 405 14.95 7.86 -27.29
N GLY A 406 15.46 7.07 -26.35
CA GLY A 406 14.84 6.85 -25.03
C GLY A 406 15.35 7.84 -23.97
N ALA A 407 14.83 7.70 -22.75
CA ALA A 407 15.19 8.60 -21.65
C ALA A 407 16.63 8.41 -21.13
N SER A 408 17.28 7.27 -21.37
CA SER A 408 18.64 6.99 -20.86
C SER A 408 19.74 6.97 -21.93
N GLY A 409 19.39 7.22 -23.20
CA GLY A 409 20.35 7.16 -24.30
C GLY A 409 19.72 6.85 -25.64
N VAL A 410 20.53 6.92 -26.69
CA VAL A 410 20.15 6.61 -28.07
C VAL A 410 20.66 5.23 -28.45
N ARG A 411 19.78 4.44 -29.05
CA ARG A 411 20.04 3.08 -29.52
C ARG A 411 19.57 2.97 -30.96
N ALA A 412 20.46 2.60 -31.86
CA ALA A 412 20.13 2.47 -33.27
C ALA A 412 20.58 1.13 -33.83
N VAL A 413 19.77 0.58 -34.74
CA VAL A 413 20.08 -0.64 -35.48
C VAL A 413 19.85 -0.39 -36.96
N CYS A 414 20.83 -0.76 -37.78
CA CYS A 414 20.75 -0.73 -39.22
C CYS A 414 20.50 -2.13 -39.78
N LEU A 415 19.39 -2.27 -40.50
CA LEU A 415 19.01 -3.49 -41.18
C LEU A 415 19.03 -3.30 -42.69
N ALA A 416 19.35 -4.36 -43.42
CA ALA A 416 19.27 -4.39 -44.87
C ALA A 416 18.53 -5.64 -45.37
N VAL A 417 17.89 -5.50 -46.53
CA VAL A 417 17.32 -6.63 -47.27
C VAL A 417 18.48 -7.38 -47.93
N GLY A 418 18.83 -8.54 -47.39
CA GLY A 418 19.79 -9.48 -47.96
C GLY A 418 19.13 -10.47 -48.93
N GLU A 419 19.90 -11.46 -49.39
CA GLU A 419 19.42 -12.46 -50.37
C GLU A 419 18.36 -13.41 -49.78
N THR A 420 18.54 -13.83 -48.52
CA THR A 420 17.71 -14.83 -47.84
C THR A 420 16.77 -14.22 -46.78
N GLY A 421 16.70 -12.90 -46.67
CA GLY A 421 15.88 -12.22 -45.67
C GLY A 421 16.51 -10.93 -45.15
N ILE A 422 16.13 -10.53 -43.93
CA ILE A 422 16.67 -9.32 -43.29
C ILE A 422 18.01 -9.64 -42.61
N THR A 423 18.97 -8.75 -42.80
CA THR A 423 20.34 -8.86 -42.29
C THR A 423 20.67 -7.65 -41.40
N PHE A 424 21.34 -7.91 -40.28
CA PHE A 424 21.96 -6.89 -39.46
C PHE A 424 23.20 -6.35 -40.17
N THR A 425 23.38 -5.02 -40.16
CA THR A 425 24.52 -4.38 -40.83
C THR A 425 25.34 -3.50 -39.92
N ASP A 426 24.72 -2.79 -38.98
CA ASP A 426 25.42 -1.90 -38.04
C ASP A 426 24.52 -1.56 -36.85
N CYS A 427 25.09 -1.03 -35.77
CA CYS A 427 24.36 -0.45 -34.64
C CYS A 427 25.08 0.77 -34.05
N PHE A 428 24.35 1.55 -33.27
CA PHE A 428 24.90 2.66 -32.47
C PHE A 428 24.29 2.65 -31.08
N ILE A 429 25.10 2.93 -30.07
CA ILE A 429 24.67 3.02 -28.68
C ILE A 429 25.46 4.12 -28.01
N ASP A 430 24.76 5.01 -27.35
CA ASP A 430 25.35 5.99 -26.44
C ASP A 430 24.39 6.20 -25.26
N GLU A 431 24.92 6.13 -24.05
CA GLU A 431 24.15 6.37 -22.82
C GLU A 431 24.30 7.84 -22.43
N PHE A 432 23.22 8.45 -21.94
CA PHE A 432 23.32 9.80 -21.38
C PHE A 432 23.96 9.74 -20.00
N ASP A 433 24.75 10.76 -19.65
CA ASP A 433 25.35 10.88 -18.32
C ASP A 433 24.27 10.86 -17.22
N ALA A 434 23.14 11.52 -17.48
CA ALA A 434 21.95 11.49 -16.64
C ALA A 434 20.69 11.22 -17.49
N PRO A 435 19.76 10.35 -17.04
CA PRO A 435 18.50 10.13 -17.73
C PRO A 435 17.64 11.40 -17.82
N LEU A 436 17.01 11.60 -18.97
CA LEU A 436 16.13 12.74 -19.27
C LEU A 436 14.84 12.75 -18.42
N CYS A 437 14.48 11.62 -17.81
CA CYS A 437 13.34 11.55 -16.89
C CYS A 437 13.66 12.06 -15.48
N ARG A 438 14.91 12.44 -15.20
CA ARG A 438 15.30 13.05 -13.92
C ARG A 438 14.73 14.46 -13.83
N ARG A 439 14.09 14.79 -12.70
CA ARG A 439 13.44 16.10 -12.49
C ARG A 439 14.41 17.26 -12.71
N GLY A 440 13.95 18.30 -13.39
CA GLY A 440 14.73 19.53 -13.65
C GLY A 440 15.61 19.48 -14.90
N SER A 441 15.62 18.39 -15.66
CA SER A 441 16.46 18.25 -16.87
C SER A 441 15.82 18.78 -18.16
N GLU A 442 14.54 19.17 -18.14
CA GLU A 442 13.74 19.48 -19.34
C GLU A 442 14.39 20.49 -20.29
N ALA A 443 14.98 21.56 -19.74
CA ALA A 443 15.64 22.60 -20.52
C ALA A 443 16.86 22.09 -21.31
N GLN A 444 17.47 20.98 -20.89
CA GLN A 444 18.69 20.40 -21.47
C GLN A 444 18.40 19.22 -22.41
N HIS A 445 17.14 18.75 -22.51
CA HIS A 445 16.81 17.54 -23.29
C HIS A 445 17.29 17.62 -24.73
N SER A 446 17.00 18.73 -25.41
CA SER A 446 17.39 18.94 -26.81
C SER A 446 18.91 18.97 -26.99
N GLU A 447 19.64 19.52 -26.03
CA GLU A 447 21.11 19.59 -26.06
C GLU A 447 21.73 18.20 -25.89
N VAL A 448 21.29 17.45 -24.88
CA VAL A 448 21.79 16.10 -24.60
C VAL A 448 21.50 15.14 -25.76
N ILE A 449 20.27 15.19 -26.31
CA ILE A 449 19.92 14.42 -27.52
C ILE A 449 20.81 14.87 -28.68
N GLY A 450 20.99 16.18 -28.88
CA GLY A 450 21.81 16.73 -29.95
C GLY A 450 23.24 16.24 -29.93
N GLN A 451 23.92 16.30 -28.78
CA GLN A 451 25.29 15.81 -28.60
C GLN A 451 25.42 14.34 -29.01
N CYS A 452 24.45 13.52 -28.61
CA CYS A 452 24.41 12.08 -28.90
C CYS A 452 24.17 11.79 -30.39
N ILE A 453 23.22 12.50 -31.03
CA ILE A 453 22.97 12.40 -32.48
C ILE A 453 24.17 12.87 -33.29
N THR A 454 24.87 13.93 -32.88
CA THR A 454 26.11 14.37 -33.52
C THR A 454 27.17 13.26 -33.50
N LYS A 455 27.41 12.62 -32.35
CA LYS A 455 28.34 11.46 -32.28
C LYS A 455 27.92 10.31 -33.20
N MET A 456 26.61 10.05 -33.34
CA MET A 456 26.12 9.04 -34.28
C MET A 456 26.45 9.42 -35.72
N LEU A 457 26.17 10.66 -36.13
CA LEU A 457 26.45 11.14 -37.48
C LEU A 457 27.95 11.18 -37.82
N GLU A 458 28.80 11.41 -36.83
CA GLU A 458 30.27 11.37 -36.99
C GLU A 458 30.82 9.95 -37.11
N SER A 459 30.14 8.96 -36.50
CA SER A 459 30.64 7.58 -36.41
C SER A 459 29.95 6.59 -37.35
N LYS A 460 28.81 6.96 -37.95
CA LYS A 460 27.97 6.05 -38.73
C LYS A 460 27.61 6.63 -40.09
N ASP A 461 27.55 5.74 -41.09
CA ASP A 461 27.05 6.08 -42.42
C ASP A 461 25.54 5.83 -42.52
N LEU A 462 24.79 6.93 -42.61
CA LEU A 462 23.33 6.94 -42.77
C LEU A 462 22.92 7.14 -44.24
N ALA A 463 23.86 7.26 -45.18
CA ALA A 463 23.54 7.43 -46.59
C ALA A 463 22.76 6.24 -47.13
N ASP A 464 21.88 6.51 -48.09
CA ASP A 464 21.04 5.54 -48.80
C ASP A 464 20.15 4.63 -47.91
N ALA A 465 20.02 4.97 -46.63
CA ALA A 465 19.16 4.29 -45.67
C ALA A 465 17.94 5.15 -45.32
N ALA A 466 16.77 4.51 -45.18
CA ALA A 466 15.64 5.15 -44.53
C ALA A 466 15.94 5.33 -43.03
N ILE A 467 15.51 6.45 -42.43
CA ILE A 467 15.68 6.70 -41.00
C ILE A 467 14.31 6.66 -40.32
N TRP A 468 14.11 5.69 -39.44
CA TRP A 468 12.91 5.51 -38.64
C TRP A 468 13.20 5.79 -37.17
N VAL A 469 12.38 6.63 -36.55
CA VAL A 469 12.61 7.05 -35.15
C VAL A 469 11.40 6.75 -34.28
N ASN A 470 11.62 6.58 -32.98
CA ASN A 470 10.52 6.38 -32.04
C ASN A 470 9.80 7.69 -31.69
N LEU A 471 8.54 7.62 -31.26
CA LEU A 471 7.80 8.66 -30.55
C LEU A 471 7.49 8.15 -29.13
N PRO A 472 7.96 8.82 -28.06
CA PRO A 472 7.84 8.29 -26.70
C PRO A 472 6.38 8.08 -26.26
N SER A 473 6.07 6.96 -25.62
CA SER A 473 4.68 6.65 -25.18
C SER A 473 3.98 7.74 -24.35
N ARG A 474 4.70 8.60 -23.61
CA ARG A 474 4.09 9.72 -22.87
C ARG A 474 3.39 10.74 -23.77
N GLN A 475 3.70 10.73 -25.07
CA GLN A 475 3.07 11.56 -26.10
C GLN A 475 1.89 10.85 -26.78
N LEU A 476 1.59 9.61 -26.40
CA LEU A 476 0.64 8.73 -27.08
C LEU A 476 -0.57 8.42 -26.20
N VAL A 477 -1.73 8.32 -26.84
CA VAL A 477 -2.95 7.76 -26.26
C VAL A 477 -3.39 6.58 -27.11
N SER A 478 -3.52 5.41 -26.50
CA SER A 478 -3.98 4.19 -27.18
C SER A 478 -5.44 3.87 -26.88
N ARG A 479 -6.16 3.41 -27.89
CA ARG A 479 -7.53 2.86 -27.79
C ARG A 479 -7.60 1.54 -28.54
N PHE A 480 -8.23 0.56 -27.92
CA PHE A 480 -8.44 -0.78 -28.45
C PHE A 480 -9.94 -0.97 -28.59
N VAL A 481 -10.40 -1.23 -29.81
CA VAL A 481 -11.84 -1.31 -30.12
C VAL A 481 -12.13 -2.53 -30.96
N ARG A 482 -13.37 -3.01 -30.89
CA ARG A 482 -13.90 -4.06 -31.78
C ARG A 482 -15.04 -3.44 -32.58
N LEU A 483 -14.80 -3.28 -33.88
CA LEU A 483 -15.81 -2.79 -34.81
C LEU A 483 -16.78 -3.92 -35.17
N PRO A 484 -17.99 -3.64 -35.64
CA PRO A 484 -18.78 -4.64 -36.37
C PRO A 484 -17.98 -5.21 -37.57
N PRO A 485 -18.33 -6.40 -38.10
CA PRO A 485 -17.66 -7.01 -39.26
C PRO A 485 -18.00 -6.26 -40.56
N LEU A 486 -17.52 -5.02 -40.66
CA LEU A 486 -17.80 -4.07 -41.71
C LEU A 486 -16.66 -3.99 -42.73
N ALA A 487 -17.03 -3.72 -43.99
CA ALA A 487 -16.09 -3.59 -45.10
C ALA A 487 -15.11 -2.43 -44.90
N ASP A 488 -13.90 -2.55 -45.44
CA ASP A 488 -12.79 -1.60 -45.25
C ASP A 488 -13.17 -0.13 -45.50
N LYS A 489 -14.01 0.12 -46.51
CA LYS A 489 -14.51 1.47 -46.83
C LYS A 489 -15.26 2.16 -45.70
N MET A 490 -15.88 1.40 -44.80
CA MET A 490 -16.65 1.93 -43.66
C MET A 490 -15.77 2.07 -42.40
N VAL A 491 -14.60 1.41 -42.36
CA VAL A 491 -13.76 1.37 -41.15
C VAL A 491 -13.27 2.75 -40.74
N GLY A 492 -12.84 3.58 -41.69
CA GLY A 492 -12.32 4.93 -41.42
C GLY A 492 -13.30 5.79 -40.60
N PRO A 493 -14.52 6.06 -41.11
CA PRO A 493 -15.53 6.83 -40.40
C PRO A 493 -15.87 6.28 -39.00
N HIS A 494 -15.96 4.96 -38.84
CA HIS A 494 -16.21 4.37 -37.52
C HIS A 494 -15.06 4.59 -36.54
N LEU A 495 -13.82 4.48 -37.00
CA LEU A 495 -12.65 4.76 -36.15
C LEU A 495 -12.53 6.25 -35.80
N ASP A 496 -12.91 7.15 -36.71
CA ASP A 496 -12.91 8.59 -36.43
C ASP A 496 -13.95 8.94 -35.35
N ASN A 497 -15.16 8.36 -35.43
CA ASN A 497 -16.17 8.50 -34.38
C ASN A 497 -15.69 7.95 -33.02
N GLU A 498 -14.97 6.82 -33.02
CA GLU A 498 -14.38 6.25 -31.78
C GLU A 498 -13.29 7.15 -31.19
N ILE A 499 -12.53 7.86 -32.03
CA ILE A 499 -11.54 8.84 -31.58
C ILE A 499 -12.23 10.02 -30.91
N GLU A 500 -13.20 10.64 -31.59
CA GLU A 500 -13.93 11.81 -31.08
C GLU A 500 -14.64 11.51 -29.75
N ALA A 501 -15.19 10.30 -29.60
CA ALA A 501 -15.88 9.90 -28.38
C ALA A 501 -14.95 9.65 -27.18
N ARG A 502 -13.69 9.24 -27.41
CA ARG A 502 -12.81 8.71 -26.34
C ARG A 502 -11.51 9.48 -26.12
N ILE A 503 -11.16 10.41 -27.01
CA ILE A 503 -9.97 11.24 -26.92
C ILE A 503 -10.41 12.70 -26.82
N PRO A 504 -10.15 13.39 -25.69
CA PRO A 504 -10.60 14.76 -25.47
C PRO A 504 -9.69 15.78 -26.18
N ILE A 505 -9.44 15.56 -27.48
CA ILE A 505 -8.62 16.42 -28.36
C ILE A 505 -9.28 16.39 -29.76
N PRO A 506 -9.47 17.54 -30.41
CA PRO A 506 -10.03 17.61 -31.77
C PRO A 506 -9.25 16.75 -32.79
N LEU A 507 -9.96 16.13 -33.73
CA LEU A 507 -9.35 15.25 -34.75
C LEU A 507 -8.26 15.94 -35.59
N ASP A 508 -8.43 17.23 -35.91
CA ASP A 508 -7.50 18.03 -36.71
C ASP A 508 -6.21 18.41 -35.96
N GLU A 509 -6.24 18.33 -34.62
CA GLU A 509 -5.07 18.47 -33.75
C GLU A 509 -4.35 17.13 -33.49
N LEU A 510 -4.87 16.02 -34.01
CA LEU A 510 -4.32 14.68 -33.79
C LEU A 510 -3.69 14.09 -35.05
N ILE A 511 -2.66 13.30 -34.84
CA ILE A 511 -2.20 12.30 -35.80
C ILE A 511 -2.51 10.94 -35.20
N ALA A 512 -3.35 10.15 -35.87
CA ALA A 512 -3.73 8.81 -35.45
C ALA A 512 -3.10 7.77 -36.37
N VAL A 513 -2.44 6.79 -35.77
CA VAL A 513 -1.98 5.57 -36.42
C VAL A 513 -2.96 4.46 -36.10
N LYS A 514 -3.51 3.85 -37.14
CA LYS A 514 -4.57 2.85 -37.05
C LYS A 514 -4.03 1.49 -37.52
N TRP A 515 -4.48 0.43 -36.84
CA TRP A 515 -4.35 -0.94 -37.31
C TRP A 515 -5.70 -1.63 -37.18
N VAL A 516 -6.06 -2.46 -38.16
CA VAL A 516 -7.35 -3.14 -38.23
C VAL A 516 -7.10 -4.56 -38.70
N ALA A 517 -7.72 -5.53 -38.02
CA ALA A 517 -7.67 -6.93 -38.42
C ALA A 517 -8.25 -7.14 -39.82
N GLU A 518 -7.92 -8.26 -40.47
CA GLU A 518 -8.59 -8.65 -41.71
C GLU A 518 -10.10 -8.86 -41.48
N LEU A 519 -10.92 -8.61 -42.50
CA LEU A 519 -12.36 -8.78 -42.40
C LEU A 519 -12.73 -10.27 -42.38
N GLU A 520 -13.32 -10.70 -41.28
CA GLU A 520 -14.00 -11.98 -41.16
C GLU A 520 -15.51 -11.73 -41.11
N LYS A 521 -16.21 -12.03 -42.21
CA LYS A 521 -17.63 -11.64 -42.40
C LYS A 521 -18.58 -12.24 -41.38
N GLU A 522 -18.30 -13.46 -40.90
CA GLU A 522 -19.13 -14.19 -39.95
C GLU A 522 -18.61 -14.10 -38.51
N SER A 523 -17.70 -13.16 -38.24
CA SER A 523 -17.10 -13.02 -36.92
C SER A 523 -18.12 -12.54 -35.89
N GLN A 524 -18.41 -13.40 -34.90
CA GLN A 524 -19.28 -13.06 -33.77
C GLN A 524 -18.60 -12.15 -32.74
N HIS A 525 -17.27 -12.02 -32.81
CA HIS A 525 -16.47 -11.20 -31.89
C HIS A 525 -16.13 -9.82 -32.47
N GLY A 526 -16.67 -9.47 -33.64
CA GLY A 526 -16.35 -8.24 -34.35
C GLY A 526 -14.92 -8.21 -34.88
N ARG A 527 -14.55 -7.07 -35.44
CA ARG A 527 -13.27 -6.82 -36.12
C ARG A 527 -12.37 -5.96 -35.23
N PRO A 528 -11.31 -6.53 -34.62
CA PRO A 528 -10.38 -5.77 -33.79
C PRO A 528 -9.72 -4.62 -34.54
N ALA A 529 -9.56 -3.50 -33.86
CA ALA A 529 -8.79 -2.35 -34.32
C ALA A 529 -8.07 -1.68 -33.15
N THR A 530 -6.90 -1.13 -33.47
CA THR A 530 -6.10 -0.32 -32.55
C THR A 530 -5.96 1.07 -33.13
N ILE A 531 -6.14 2.07 -32.27
CA ILE A 531 -5.87 3.47 -32.56
C ILE A 531 -4.79 3.94 -31.59
N VAL A 532 -3.73 4.53 -32.11
CA VAL A 532 -2.74 5.23 -31.30
C VAL A 532 -2.60 6.64 -31.81
N ALA A 533 -2.95 7.61 -30.97
CA ALA A 533 -3.00 9.02 -31.34
C ALA A 533 -1.94 9.83 -30.59
N ALA A 534 -1.42 10.85 -31.26
CA ALA A 534 -0.52 11.85 -30.69
C ALA A 534 -1.00 13.24 -31.07
N ARG A 535 -0.72 14.24 -30.23
CA ARG A 535 -0.91 15.65 -30.60
C ARG A 535 0.00 15.98 -31.79
N LYS A 536 -0.56 16.58 -32.83
CA LYS A 536 0.16 16.99 -34.04
C LYS A 536 1.40 17.82 -33.72
N HIS A 537 1.27 18.80 -32.81
CA HIS A 537 2.37 19.63 -32.35
C HIS A 537 3.55 18.83 -31.76
N ALA A 538 3.27 17.78 -30.97
CA ALA A 538 4.34 16.94 -30.38
C ALA A 538 5.11 16.15 -31.44
N VAL A 539 4.42 15.69 -32.49
CA VAL A 539 5.04 15.01 -33.64
C VAL A 539 5.90 16.01 -34.43
N GLU A 540 5.36 17.18 -34.75
CA GLU A 540 6.04 18.24 -35.50
C GLU A 540 7.30 18.71 -34.78
N GLN A 541 7.19 19.04 -33.49
CA GLN A 541 8.33 19.48 -32.66
C GLN A 541 9.46 18.44 -32.65
N ARG A 542 9.12 17.15 -32.55
CA ARG A 542 10.13 16.07 -32.57
C ARG A 542 10.78 15.93 -33.94
N ILE A 543 10.02 16.04 -35.02
CA ILE A 543 10.57 15.99 -36.39
C ILE A 543 11.48 17.18 -36.64
N GLU A 544 11.08 18.38 -36.25
CA GLU A 544 11.86 19.61 -36.40
C GLU A 544 13.17 19.54 -35.64
N LEU A 545 13.14 19.08 -34.37
CA LEU A 545 14.34 18.85 -33.58
C LEU A 545 15.32 17.92 -34.31
N LEU A 546 14.85 16.73 -34.73
CA LEU A 546 15.73 15.73 -35.35
C LEU A 546 16.24 16.16 -36.73
N LYS A 547 15.43 16.87 -37.51
CA LYS A 547 15.88 17.48 -38.77
C LYS A 547 16.94 18.55 -38.53
N GLY A 548 16.75 19.41 -37.51
CA GLY A 548 17.73 20.41 -37.10
C GLY A 548 19.07 19.80 -36.66
N LEU A 549 19.04 18.56 -36.17
CA LEU A 549 20.21 17.77 -35.81
C LEU A 549 20.80 16.96 -36.99
N GLY A 550 20.26 17.09 -38.20
CA GLY A 550 20.81 16.46 -39.41
C GLY A 550 20.19 15.09 -39.79
N LEU A 551 19.11 14.66 -39.13
CA LEU A 551 18.41 13.41 -39.48
C LEU A 551 17.24 13.66 -40.44
N ASP A 552 17.28 13.12 -41.67
CA ASP A 552 16.11 13.08 -42.57
C ASP A 552 15.16 11.95 -42.16
N VAL A 553 14.32 12.23 -41.16
CA VAL A 553 13.32 11.30 -40.65
C VAL A 553 12.38 10.86 -41.78
N SER A 554 12.51 9.59 -42.15
CA SER A 554 11.70 8.92 -43.17
C SER A 554 10.39 8.35 -42.61
N GLY A 555 10.42 7.96 -41.33
CA GLY A 555 9.24 7.45 -40.62
C GLY A 555 9.35 7.63 -39.11
N MET A 556 8.20 7.61 -38.44
CA MET A 556 8.11 7.74 -36.98
C MET A 556 7.02 6.84 -36.42
N GLN A 557 7.33 6.09 -35.36
CA GLN A 557 6.40 5.15 -34.73
C GLN A 557 6.46 5.20 -33.20
N GLY A 558 5.36 4.88 -32.52
CA GLY A 558 5.35 4.69 -31.07
C GLY A 558 6.13 3.47 -30.60
N ASP A 559 6.77 3.55 -29.42
CA ASP A 559 7.66 2.50 -28.88
C ASP A 559 6.97 1.12 -28.81
N ALA A 560 5.77 1.07 -28.23
CA ALA A 560 4.99 -0.16 -28.10
C ALA A 560 4.62 -0.77 -29.46
N MET A 561 4.37 0.06 -30.46
CA MET A 561 4.01 -0.37 -31.81
C MET A 561 5.21 -0.88 -32.59
N ALA A 562 6.39 -0.29 -32.36
CA ALA A 562 7.65 -0.85 -32.83
C ALA A 562 7.87 -2.25 -32.22
N LEU A 563 7.58 -2.44 -30.93
CA LEU A 563 7.63 -3.76 -30.30
C LEU A 563 6.61 -4.76 -30.86
N VAL A 564 5.40 -4.31 -31.22
CA VAL A 564 4.42 -5.16 -31.95
C VAL A 564 5.00 -5.62 -33.29
N ASN A 565 5.60 -4.71 -34.06
CA ASN A 565 6.23 -5.04 -35.34
C ASN A 565 7.38 -6.03 -35.16
N PHE A 566 8.20 -5.82 -34.13
CA PHE A 566 9.27 -6.74 -33.76
C PHE A 566 8.74 -8.13 -33.36
N ALA A 567 7.71 -8.21 -32.51
CA ALA A 567 7.13 -9.46 -32.06
C ALA A 567 6.65 -10.34 -33.23
N VAL A 568 5.98 -9.74 -34.21
CA VAL A 568 5.45 -10.46 -35.39
C VAL A 568 6.57 -11.06 -36.25
N CYS A 569 7.74 -10.41 -36.29
CA CYS A 569 8.91 -10.95 -36.97
C CYS A 569 9.65 -12.01 -36.13
N GLU A 570 9.70 -11.84 -34.80
CA GLU A 570 10.41 -12.74 -33.87
C GLU A 570 9.65 -14.04 -33.56
N PHE A 571 8.32 -14.01 -33.64
CA PHE A 571 7.45 -15.14 -33.33
C PHE A 571 6.43 -15.41 -34.45
N PRO A 572 6.89 -15.62 -35.70
CA PRO A 572 5.98 -15.76 -36.84
C PRO A 572 5.13 -17.03 -36.75
N GLU A 573 5.66 -18.12 -36.18
CA GLU A 573 4.97 -19.38 -35.97
C GLU A 573 3.70 -19.21 -35.10
N LEU A 574 3.79 -18.34 -34.09
CA LEU A 574 2.66 -18.08 -33.19
C LEU A 574 1.69 -17.02 -33.75
N LEU A 575 2.24 -15.99 -34.39
CA LEU A 575 1.49 -14.78 -34.74
C LEU A 575 1.00 -14.75 -36.19
N ASN A 576 1.55 -15.60 -37.06
CA ASN A 576 1.15 -15.77 -38.46
C ASN A 576 0.89 -17.25 -38.81
N PRO A 577 -0.02 -17.96 -38.12
CA PRO A 577 -0.28 -19.36 -38.41
C PRO A 577 -0.77 -19.52 -39.86
N THR A 578 -0.13 -20.39 -40.63
CA THR A 578 -0.54 -20.71 -42.00
C THR A 578 -1.96 -21.29 -42.00
N LYS A 579 -2.77 -20.98 -43.03
CA LYS A 579 -4.18 -21.40 -43.13
C LYS A 579 -4.38 -22.92 -42.96
N ASP A 580 -3.37 -23.74 -43.27
CA ASP A 580 -3.43 -25.21 -43.22
C ASP A 580 -3.35 -25.80 -41.80
N GLU A 581 -2.97 -25.03 -40.77
CA GLU A 581 -2.88 -25.53 -39.39
C GLU A 581 -4.17 -25.38 -38.58
N LYS A 582 -5.19 -24.67 -39.11
CA LYS A 582 -6.47 -24.46 -38.41
C LYS A 582 -7.39 -25.70 -38.35
N GLU A 583 -6.99 -26.85 -38.91
CA GLU A 583 -7.92 -27.99 -39.13
C GLU A 583 -7.50 -29.40 -38.64
N LYS A 584 -6.45 -29.60 -37.81
CA LYS A 584 -6.12 -30.97 -37.35
C LYS A 584 -6.21 -31.20 -35.83
N PRO A 585 -7.34 -31.73 -35.33
CA PRO A 585 -7.34 -32.51 -34.10
C PRO A 585 -6.59 -33.83 -34.33
N LYS A 586 -5.67 -34.18 -33.43
CA LYS A 586 -4.91 -35.44 -33.45
C LYS A 586 -5.88 -36.64 -33.37
N LYS A 587 -5.93 -37.47 -34.42
CA LYS A 587 -6.60 -38.79 -34.40
C LYS A 587 -5.95 -39.68 -33.34
N LYS A 588 -6.69 -40.06 -32.29
CA LYS A 588 -6.36 -41.22 -31.44
C LYS A 588 -6.69 -42.51 -32.21
N SER A 589 -5.74 -43.43 -32.18
CA SER A 589 -5.85 -44.80 -32.71
C SER A 589 -6.88 -45.63 -31.93
N LYS A 590 -7.48 -46.60 -32.63
CA LYS A 590 -8.68 -47.36 -32.30
C LYS A 590 -8.32 -48.81 -31.93
N SER A 591 -8.81 -49.31 -30.79
CA SER A 591 -9.07 -50.72 -30.37
C SER A 591 -9.20 -50.73 -28.84
N ASP A 592 -10.17 -51.34 -28.14
CA ASP A 592 -11.14 -52.40 -28.44
C ASP A 592 -12.39 -52.23 -27.56
N GLU A 593 -13.49 -52.84 -28.02
CA GLU A 593 -14.85 -52.84 -27.49
C GLU A 593 -15.07 -53.81 -26.30
N SER A 594 -15.99 -53.46 -25.39
CA SER A 594 -17.12 -54.32 -24.93
C SER A 594 -17.99 -53.64 -23.83
N GLU A 595 -19.13 -53.09 -24.27
CA GLU A 595 -20.53 -53.13 -23.74
C GLU A 595 -20.91 -52.99 -22.23
N PRO A 596 -22.18 -52.65 -21.86
CA PRO A 596 -22.93 -51.42 -22.19
C PRO A 596 -23.78 -50.86 -20.99
N GLU A 597 -24.58 -49.83 -21.29
CA GLU A 597 -25.81 -49.36 -20.59
C GLU A 597 -25.71 -48.47 -19.33
N SER A 598 -25.90 -47.16 -19.54
CA SER A 598 -27.03 -46.45 -18.92
C SER A 598 -27.39 -45.20 -19.74
N GLU A 599 -28.66 -45.09 -20.11
CA GLU A 599 -29.27 -43.98 -20.83
C GLU A 599 -29.09 -42.63 -20.10
N SER A 600 -28.47 -41.65 -20.76
CA SER A 600 -28.75 -40.24 -20.51
C SER A 600 -28.41 -39.39 -21.74
N ILE A 601 -29.46 -38.89 -22.39
CA ILE A 601 -29.55 -37.61 -23.13
C ILE A 601 -28.37 -37.30 -24.07
N ALA A 602 -28.48 -37.77 -25.31
CA ALA A 602 -27.98 -37.03 -26.47
C ALA A 602 -28.87 -35.77 -26.64
N GLU A 603 -28.42 -34.58 -27.04
CA GLU A 603 -27.42 -34.22 -28.04
C GLU A 603 -26.90 -32.79 -27.78
N MET A 604 -25.78 -32.48 -28.46
CA MET A 604 -25.23 -31.16 -28.78
C MET A 604 -24.00 -30.73 -27.97
N GLU A 605 -23.00 -31.63 -27.90
CA GLU A 605 -21.61 -31.19 -27.85
C GLU A 605 -21.27 -30.46 -29.15
N THR A 606 -21.51 -29.15 -29.14
CA THR A 606 -20.79 -28.22 -30.01
C THR A 606 -19.32 -28.32 -29.63
N THR A 607 -18.51 -28.83 -30.54
CA THR A 607 -17.05 -28.67 -30.50
C THR A 607 -16.76 -27.17 -30.56
N THR A 608 -16.71 -26.54 -29.40
CA THR A 608 -16.35 -25.13 -29.25
C THR A 608 -14.90 -25.02 -29.70
N ALA A 609 -14.70 -24.45 -30.89
CA ALA A 609 -13.40 -23.92 -31.28
C ALA A 609 -12.90 -23.04 -30.11
N SER A 610 -11.67 -23.26 -29.66
CA SER A 610 -11.09 -22.49 -28.56
C SER A 610 -11.34 -20.99 -28.80
N THR A 611 -12.06 -20.36 -27.88
CA THR A 611 -12.40 -18.93 -27.96
C THR A 611 -11.18 -18.04 -27.68
N LYS A 612 -10.09 -18.62 -27.18
CA LYS A 612 -8.83 -17.96 -26.86
C LYS A 612 -7.86 -17.96 -28.04
N THR A 613 -7.02 -16.93 -28.10
CA THR A 613 -6.01 -16.71 -29.13
C THR A 613 -4.63 -16.69 -28.46
N PRO A 614 -3.68 -17.55 -28.90
CA PRO A 614 -2.31 -17.54 -28.41
C PRO A 614 -1.68 -16.15 -28.50
N THR A 615 -1.08 -15.72 -27.40
CA THR A 615 -0.62 -14.34 -27.20
C THR A 615 0.75 -14.31 -26.54
N ILE A 616 1.61 -13.42 -27.03
CA ILE A 616 2.89 -13.10 -26.40
C ILE A 616 2.72 -11.84 -25.57
N ALA A 617 3.20 -11.89 -24.32
CA ALA A 617 3.31 -10.74 -23.45
C ALA A 617 4.75 -10.23 -23.45
N PHE A 618 4.94 -8.96 -23.79
CA PHE A 618 6.20 -8.24 -23.63
C PHE A 618 6.08 -7.25 -22.47
N ILE A 619 7.07 -7.27 -21.57
CA ILE A 619 7.21 -6.34 -20.45
C ILE A 619 8.51 -5.54 -20.65
N ASP A 620 8.37 -4.33 -21.19
CA ASP A 620 9.49 -3.43 -21.47
C ASP A 620 9.72 -2.45 -20.34
N CYS A 621 10.79 -2.65 -19.56
CA CYS A 621 11.16 -1.74 -18.48
C CYS A 621 12.34 -0.86 -18.89
N GLY A 622 12.06 0.42 -19.15
CA GLY A 622 13.04 1.45 -19.45
C GLY A 622 13.53 2.21 -18.20
N ALA A 623 14.13 3.37 -18.40
CA ALA A 623 14.49 4.28 -17.30
C ALA A 623 13.27 5.07 -16.79
N GLU A 624 12.41 5.53 -17.69
CA GLU A 624 11.26 6.40 -17.39
C GLU A 624 9.97 5.62 -17.09
N LYS A 625 9.75 4.49 -17.77
CA LYS A 625 8.46 3.79 -17.77
C LYS A 625 8.62 2.27 -17.89
N THR A 626 7.52 1.57 -17.63
CA THR A 626 7.36 0.14 -17.91
C THR A 626 6.12 -0.07 -18.78
N SER A 627 6.26 -0.77 -19.89
CA SER A 627 5.17 -1.03 -20.85
C SER A 627 4.82 -2.51 -20.91
N VAL A 628 3.52 -2.79 -20.94
CA VAL A 628 2.95 -4.10 -21.26
C VAL A 628 2.51 -4.06 -22.71
N VAL A 629 2.94 -5.03 -23.51
CA VAL A 629 2.50 -5.19 -24.90
C VAL A 629 2.06 -6.63 -25.10
N LEU A 630 0.78 -6.83 -25.40
CA LEU A 630 0.19 -8.13 -25.71
C LEU A 630 0.02 -8.23 -27.22
N VAL A 631 0.54 -9.28 -27.83
CA VAL A 631 0.48 -9.49 -29.28
C VAL A 631 -0.05 -10.88 -29.57
N SER A 632 -1.16 -10.96 -30.30
CA SER A 632 -1.73 -12.21 -30.79
C SER A 632 -1.89 -12.16 -32.31
N ALA A 633 -2.18 -13.29 -32.96
CA ALA A 633 -2.50 -13.27 -34.39
C ALA A 633 -3.73 -12.39 -34.70
N GLU A 634 -4.69 -12.35 -33.77
CA GLU A 634 -5.95 -11.61 -33.93
C GLU A 634 -5.81 -10.10 -33.69
N THR A 635 -5.03 -9.66 -32.70
CA THR A 635 -4.96 -8.24 -32.31
C THR A 635 -3.71 -7.94 -31.49
N GLN A 636 -3.56 -6.68 -31.10
CA GLN A 636 -2.56 -6.23 -30.13
C GLN A 636 -3.18 -5.31 -29.09
N TRP A 637 -2.55 -5.27 -27.92
CA TRP A 637 -2.89 -4.39 -26.82
C TRP A 637 -1.62 -3.84 -26.19
N SER A 638 -1.64 -2.59 -25.73
CA SER A 638 -0.49 -2.03 -25.03
C SER A 638 -0.87 -0.96 -24.04
N TRP A 639 -0.17 -0.93 -22.92
CA TRP A 639 -0.29 0.12 -21.91
C TRP A 639 1.06 0.39 -21.26
N SER A 640 1.29 1.63 -20.83
CA SER A 640 2.51 2.02 -20.13
C SER A 640 2.17 2.62 -18.78
N ILE A 641 2.93 2.25 -17.75
CA ILE A 641 2.96 2.95 -16.47
C ILE A 641 4.22 3.81 -16.40
N GLU A 642 4.10 5.05 -15.91
CA GLU A 642 5.19 6.01 -15.73
C GLU A 642 6.08 5.66 -14.53
N ASN A 643 6.54 4.41 -14.50
CA ASN A 643 7.43 3.86 -13.49
C ASN A 643 8.49 3.02 -14.20
N GLY A 644 9.70 3.56 -14.27
CA GLY A 644 10.86 2.90 -14.83
C GLY A 644 11.96 2.69 -13.80
N SER A 645 13.12 2.22 -14.26
CA SER A 645 14.24 1.90 -13.37
C SER A 645 14.95 3.11 -12.76
N GLU A 646 14.68 4.35 -13.20
CA GLU A 646 15.20 5.56 -12.53
C GLU A 646 14.58 5.78 -11.15
N ASP A 647 13.35 5.29 -10.92
CA ASP A 647 12.74 5.26 -9.58
C ASP A 647 13.59 4.42 -8.62
N LEU A 648 14.12 3.29 -9.11
CA LEU A 648 14.97 2.39 -8.33
C LEU A 648 16.33 3.03 -8.04
N THR A 649 16.90 3.73 -9.02
CA THR A 649 18.15 4.51 -8.85
C THR A 649 17.97 5.59 -7.79
N SER A 650 16.86 6.33 -7.83
CA SER A 650 16.54 7.38 -6.86
C SER A 650 16.41 6.84 -5.43
N LEU A 651 15.78 5.67 -5.27
CA LEU A 651 15.68 4.99 -3.97
C LEU A 651 17.05 4.58 -3.43
N LEU A 652 17.92 4.04 -4.30
CA LEU A 652 19.28 3.66 -3.92
C LEU A 652 20.13 4.88 -3.57
N ALA A 653 20.03 5.98 -4.31
CA ALA A 653 20.73 7.22 -4.00
C ALA A 653 20.39 7.70 -2.58
N LYS A 654 19.09 7.69 -2.24
CA LYS A 654 18.60 8.07 -0.91
C LYS A 654 19.04 7.10 0.19
N SER A 655 18.86 5.80 -0.01
CA SER A 655 19.16 4.79 1.03
C SER A 655 20.66 4.60 1.28
N ASN A 656 21.48 4.78 0.25
CA ASN A 656 22.94 4.66 0.33
C ASN A 656 23.64 6.00 0.61
N LYS A 657 22.92 7.12 0.56
CA LYS A 657 23.45 8.48 0.71
C LYS A 657 24.57 8.78 -0.31
N VAL A 658 24.32 8.45 -1.57
CA VAL A 658 25.27 8.64 -2.70
C VAL A 658 24.63 9.46 -3.81
N THR A 659 25.45 9.88 -4.78
CA THR A 659 24.96 10.54 -6.00
C THR A 659 24.09 9.59 -6.84
N HIS A 660 23.26 10.13 -7.73
CA HIS A 660 22.45 9.27 -8.62
C HIS A 660 23.33 8.41 -9.54
N ASP A 661 24.48 8.92 -9.97
CA ASP A 661 25.37 8.21 -10.89
C ASP A 661 26.07 7.04 -10.18
N ASP A 662 26.44 7.22 -8.91
CA ASP A 662 26.92 6.11 -8.08
C ASP A 662 25.79 5.14 -7.73
N ALA A 663 24.58 5.62 -7.50
CA ALA A 663 23.41 4.77 -7.29
C ALA A 663 23.08 3.90 -8.52
N GLU A 664 23.26 4.41 -9.73
CA GLU A 664 23.10 3.62 -10.97
C GLU A 664 24.13 2.48 -11.04
N LYS A 665 25.40 2.75 -10.64
CA LYS A 665 26.43 1.71 -10.52
C LYS A 665 26.04 0.65 -9.47
N LEU A 666 25.49 1.08 -8.32
CA LEU A 666 24.97 0.17 -7.29
C LEU A 666 23.76 -0.63 -7.76
N LYS A 667 22.84 -0.04 -8.53
CA LYS A 667 21.68 -0.76 -9.12
C LYS A 667 22.15 -1.88 -10.05
N ARG A 668 23.16 -1.61 -10.88
CA ARG A 668 23.79 -2.60 -11.77
C ARG A 668 24.69 -3.59 -11.02
N ASN A 669 25.15 -3.25 -9.81
CA ASN A 669 26.00 -4.10 -8.98
C ASN A 669 25.65 -4.03 -7.48
N PRO A 670 24.55 -4.67 -7.05
CA PRO A 670 24.14 -4.68 -5.63
C PRO A 670 25.18 -5.30 -4.70
N ALA A 671 26.08 -6.14 -5.23
CA ALA A 671 27.20 -6.67 -4.46
C ALA A 671 28.16 -5.58 -3.94
N ALA A 672 28.15 -4.36 -4.49
CA ALA A 672 28.96 -3.25 -3.98
C ALA A 672 28.28 -2.44 -2.85
N ILE A 673 27.01 -2.68 -2.57
CA ILE A 673 26.26 -1.96 -1.52
C ILE A 673 26.81 -2.34 -0.14
N GLN A 674 27.10 -1.39 0.74
CA GLN A 674 27.70 -1.72 2.03
C GLN A 674 26.77 -2.58 2.90
N SER A 675 25.49 -2.24 2.93
CA SER A 675 24.47 -2.83 3.80
C SER A 675 23.23 -3.25 3.00
N PRO A 676 23.32 -4.22 2.07
CA PRO A 676 22.24 -4.50 1.12
C PRO A 676 20.92 -4.87 1.78
N ALA A 677 20.94 -5.52 2.96
CA ALA A 677 19.74 -5.87 3.69
C ALA A 677 18.85 -4.66 4.00
N SER A 678 19.44 -3.52 4.39
CA SER A 678 18.70 -2.28 4.70
C SER A 678 18.67 -1.31 3.52
N GLN A 679 19.75 -1.21 2.77
CA GLN A 679 19.91 -0.22 1.70
C GLN A 679 19.23 -0.63 0.38
N TYR A 680 19.01 -1.93 0.14
CA TYR A 680 18.29 -2.43 -1.04
C TYR A 680 16.79 -2.67 -0.76
N ALA A 681 16.36 -2.75 0.50
CA ALA A 681 14.98 -3.04 0.89
C ALA A 681 13.94 -2.13 0.21
N ALA A 682 14.24 -0.84 0.05
CA ALA A 682 13.36 0.09 -0.65
C ALA A 682 13.15 -0.27 -2.13
N VAL A 683 14.19 -0.81 -2.79
CA VAL A 683 14.09 -1.32 -4.17
C VAL A 683 13.20 -2.55 -4.21
N GLU A 684 13.37 -3.48 -3.27
CA GLU A 684 12.54 -4.70 -3.19
C GLU A 684 11.05 -4.38 -3.03
N ASN A 685 10.73 -3.41 -2.16
CA ASN A 685 9.36 -2.91 -1.98
C ASN A 685 8.83 -2.26 -3.26
N ARG A 686 9.63 -1.42 -3.92
CA ARG A 686 9.22 -0.78 -5.19
C ARG A 686 8.96 -1.81 -6.29
N LEU A 687 9.74 -2.89 -6.37
CA LEU A 687 9.50 -3.97 -7.33
C LEU A 687 8.18 -4.70 -7.04
N ALA A 688 7.85 -4.93 -5.77
CA ALA A 688 6.55 -5.51 -5.38
C ALA A 688 5.38 -4.57 -5.75
N GLU A 689 5.53 -3.27 -5.53
CA GLU A 689 4.53 -2.28 -5.97
C GLU A 689 4.37 -2.25 -7.51
N THR A 690 5.47 -2.38 -8.25
CA THR A 690 5.43 -2.50 -9.73
C THR A 690 4.66 -3.76 -10.13
N ARG A 691 4.87 -4.90 -9.47
CA ARG A 691 4.08 -6.12 -9.72
C ARG A 691 2.58 -5.87 -9.57
N SER A 692 2.15 -5.35 -8.43
CA SER A 692 0.72 -5.10 -8.18
C SER A 692 0.10 -4.17 -9.21
N ARG A 693 0.85 -3.17 -9.69
CA ARG A 693 0.39 -2.28 -10.76
C ARG A 693 0.29 -2.98 -12.10
N LEU A 694 1.24 -3.85 -12.44
CA LEU A 694 1.19 -4.64 -13.67
C LEU A 694 0.07 -5.68 -13.63
N GLU A 695 -0.22 -6.29 -12.48
CA GLU A 695 -1.36 -7.19 -12.30
C GLU A 695 -2.69 -6.47 -12.59
N LEU A 696 -2.86 -5.22 -12.14
CA LEU A 696 -4.02 -4.39 -12.48
C LEU A 696 -4.11 -4.08 -13.98
N VAL A 697 -2.99 -3.69 -14.59
CA VAL A 697 -2.92 -3.39 -16.05
C VAL A 697 -3.23 -4.65 -16.87
N PHE A 698 -2.74 -5.81 -16.44
CA PHE A 698 -2.99 -7.08 -17.11
C PHE A 698 -4.45 -7.52 -16.97
N ASN A 699 -5.05 -7.37 -15.79
CA ASN A 699 -6.48 -7.65 -15.57
C ASN A 699 -7.37 -6.72 -16.42
N ASP A 700 -7.02 -5.44 -16.55
CA ASP A 700 -7.71 -4.52 -17.46
C ASP A 700 -7.62 -4.97 -18.93
N ALA A 701 -6.45 -5.43 -19.37
CA ALA A 701 -6.28 -5.99 -20.71
C ALA A 701 -7.18 -7.23 -20.95
N GLN A 702 -7.24 -8.14 -19.97
CA GLN A 702 -8.10 -9.33 -20.03
C GLN A 702 -9.60 -8.96 -20.01
N ASN A 703 -9.99 -7.93 -19.26
CA ASN A 703 -11.37 -7.44 -19.25
C ASN A 703 -11.77 -6.77 -20.58
N GLN A 704 -10.84 -6.07 -21.23
CA GLN A 704 -11.07 -5.45 -22.54
C GLN A 704 -11.07 -6.47 -23.68
N ASN A 705 -10.31 -7.55 -23.54
CA ASN A 705 -10.26 -8.62 -24.52
C ASN A 705 -9.94 -9.95 -23.85
N ASP A 706 -10.99 -10.68 -23.48
CA ASP A 706 -10.91 -11.98 -22.84
C ASP A 706 -10.33 -13.07 -23.76
N ARG A 707 -10.11 -12.79 -25.05
CA ARG A 707 -9.53 -13.75 -25.98
C ARG A 707 -8.02 -13.93 -25.79
N PHE A 708 -7.33 -13.08 -25.06
CA PHE A 708 -5.88 -13.23 -24.86
C PHE A 708 -5.54 -14.45 -24.00
N GLU A 709 -4.88 -15.45 -24.58
CA GLU A 709 -4.22 -16.55 -23.85
C GLU A 709 -2.72 -16.37 -23.93
N ILE A 710 -2.10 -15.96 -22.82
CA ILE A 710 -0.66 -15.72 -22.79
C ILE A 710 0.07 -17.05 -22.73
N VAL A 711 0.81 -17.36 -23.79
CA VAL A 711 1.59 -18.60 -23.93
C VAL A 711 3.08 -18.39 -23.71
N GLN A 712 3.55 -17.13 -23.79
CA GLN A 712 4.94 -16.75 -23.49
C GLN A 712 4.99 -15.32 -22.94
N THR A 713 5.83 -15.11 -21.93
CA THR A 713 6.11 -13.78 -21.37
C THR A 713 7.59 -13.44 -21.50
N TRP A 714 7.90 -12.26 -22.02
CA TRP A 714 9.26 -11.79 -22.25
C TRP A 714 9.51 -10.40 -21.66
N CYS A 715 10.51 -10.31 -20.78
CA CYS A 715 11.06 -9.04 -20.36
C CYS A 715 12.01 -8.47 -21.42
N LEU A 716 11.99 -7.16 -21.57
CA LEU A 716 12.99 -6.42 -22.33
C LEU A 716 13.26 -5.06 -21.68
N GLY A 717 14.19 -4.30 -22.26
CA GLY A 717 14.65 -3.04 -21.71
C GLY A 717 15.76 -3.22 -20.65
N GLY A 718 16.51 -2.14 -20.42
CA GLY A 718 17.64 -2.15 -19.48
C GLY A 718 17.20 -2.19 -18.01
N GLY A 719 16.00 -1.68 -17.70
CA GLY A 719 15.46 -1.69 -16.34
C GLY A 719 15.15 -3.10 -15.84
N ALA A 720 14.72 -4.00 -16.73
CA ALA A 720 14.45 -5.39 -16.41
C ALA A 720 15.70 -6.22 -16.06
N LEU A 721 16.91 -5.68 -16.28
CA LEU A 721 18.18 -6.28 -15.83
C LEU A 721 18.51 -5.94 -14.37
N THR A 722 17.69 -5.11 -13.71
CA THR A 722 17.87 -4.83 -12.27
C THR A 722 17.72 -6.13 -11.48
N HIS A 723 18.61 -6.35 -10.51
CA HIS A 723 18.61 -7.55 -9.68
C HIS A 723 17.23 -7.77 -9.04
N GLN A 724 16.76 -9.02 -9.06
CA GLN A 724 15.42 -9.46 -8.62
C GLN A 724 14.23 -8.97 -9.45
N PHE A 725 14.40 -8.22 -10.55
CA PHE A 725 13.27 -7.73 -11.33
C PHE A 725 12.39 -8.86 -11.85
N LEU A 726 12.96 -9.83 -12.59
CA LEU A 726 12.18 -10.96 -13.14
C LEU A 726 11.48 -11.75 -12.03
N ARG A 727 12.21 -12.10 -10.96
CA ARG A 727 11.69 -12.84 -9.82
C ARG A 727 10.53 -12.11 -9.13
N ARG A 728 10.71 -10.84 -8.77
CA ARG A 728 9.73 -10.12 -7.93
C ARG A 728 8.58 -9.55 -8.73
N VAL A 729 8.82 -9.17 -9.99
CA VAL A 729 7.83 -8.48 -10.81
C VAL A 729 6.96 -9.45 -11.59
N LEU A 730 7.51 -10.56 -12.10
CA LEU A 730 6.81 -11.39 -13.10
C LEU A 730 6.75 -12.89 -12.80
N LEU A 731 7.70 -13.44 -12.04
CA LEU A 731 7.69 -14.87 -11.73
C LEU A 731 6.42 -15.28 -10.99
N SER A 732 5.82 -16.39 -11.40
CA SER A 732 4.73 -17.03 -10.66
C SER A 732 5.22 -17.50 -9.28
N ASN A 733 4.34 -17.43 -8.28
CA ASN A 733 4.66 -17.87 -6.92
C ASN A 733 4.81 -19.39 -6.81
#